data_AF-A0A1H4QCP5-F1
#
_entry.id   AF-A0A1H4QCP5-F1
#
_cell.length_a   1.000
_cell.length_b   1.000
_cell.length_c   1.000
_cell.angle_alpha   90.00
_cell.angle_beta   90.00
_cell.angle_gamma   90.00
#
_symmetry.space_group_name_H-M   'P 1'
#
loop_
_entity.id
_entity.type
_entity.pdbx_description
1 polymer ?
#
loop_
_entity_poly.entity_id
_entity_poly.type
_entity_poly.pdbx_seq_one_letter_code
_entity_poly.pdbx_strand_id
1 'polypeptide(L)'
;MNNTIQKIKNDSSINVVFTDLFDTLIHRTVHPNYVYRIWAKFLIRDLGLTLDVGVLFKIRANVVSKLAADMKLSKVEVPYELVMKEVYYRLINSNILDDVEWLKFYNITMEADYRSETSVQFINASLVDGLKFLKSENYSIYIVSDYHLPKSIIIRLLDFHGITDIFNEVFISCDYKKSKESAGNLYPLVLETTGSDAAQTAMMGDNKTSDVINSVKHGITGNFLKHYSHKFRNKKNLLGNVEKEFIKACKKVEKNCKKSDYPFSEYIIHFYFFTERLYTEAKKNGIKDLFFLAREGHYLKHLFDAYQKFNGISSENQINTHYFKASRHSAKQVSLKPIEEEKFAPIKKNYDVMTTTQFLESFNIEEKDILTIASAVGVDKDEEIENFSASDVVIKLRANDAFKEAYELHRVGQRDAFNNYLNSFNVDFKSDGMTLVDVGWGGTMQECIYQYLNCEVPVTGYYIGLREIYTIESKTKRYGLNFTVYPKKGYSDHILQANGQLYEQLLAAPHGSTLGYKNNPEFPTIEYHEPNEKNVFDEFISPIQKFMDTEFDDLMKSLNGLTYSDTMVQNYITGLALRLGLFTNRKKLKFIQLISKGFYQNVGGNKVGMVYDPSQLSQSKIQLLKEFIWSPEKTFRYLVKVKPLLYDKKMAWMGWIVSSSYYYIKFNRYMKSRMFTKDLIS
;
A
#
# COMPACT_ATOMS: atom_id res chain seq x y z
N MET A 1 14.23 -17.75 39.57
CA MET A 1 14.80 -16.38 39.64
C MET A 1 16.17 -16.41 38.96
N ASN A 2 16.52 -15.40 38.16
CA ASN A 2 17.79 -15.36 37.42
C ASN A 2 19.00 -15.41 38.39
N ASN A 3 20.04 -16.18 38.08
CA ASN A 3 21.21 -16.37 38.96
C ASN A 3 21.90 -15.04 39.33
N THR A 4 21.95 -14.08 38.41
CA THR A 4 22.53 -12.75 38.69
C THR A 4 21.67 -11.97 39.67
N ILE A 5 20.34 -12.03 39.53
CA ILE A 5 19.40 -11.38 40.44
C ILE A 5 19.49 -12.00 41.84
N GLN A 6 19.62 -13.33 41.95
CA GLN A 6 19.85 -14.00 43.23
C GLN A 6 21.16 -13.58 43.88
N LYS A 7 22.24 -13.48 43.08
CA LYS A 7 23.54 -13.03 43.59
C LYS A 7 23.48 -11.61 44.15
N ILE A 8 22.80 -10.69 43.46
CA ILE A 8 22.57 -9.32 43.94
C ILE A 8 21.76 -9.32 45.23
N LYS A 9 20.67 -10.09 45.29
CA LYS A 9 19.81 -10.16 46.49
C LYS A 9 20.50 -10.76 47.71
N ASN A 10 21.38 -11.74 47.51
CA ASN A 10 22.11 -12.40 48.60
C ASN A 10 23.22 -11.52 49.19
N ASP A 11 23.60 -10.44 48.51
CA ASP A 11 24.55 -9.46 49.03
C ASP A 11 23.79 -8.36 49.79
N SER A 12 23.77 -8.45 51.12
CA SER A 12 23.05 -7.52 51.99
C SER A 12 23.60 -6.09 51.97
N SER A 13 24.80 -5.87 51.40
CA SER A 13 25.36 -4.53 51.24
C SER A 13 24.75 -3.77 50.06
N ILE A 14 24.12 -4.48 49.12
CA ILE A 14 23.59 -3.90 47.89
C ILE A 14 22.10 -3.55 48.03
N ASN A 15 21.77 -2.29 47.76
CA ASN A 15 20.40 -1.77 47.69
C ASN A 15 20.11 -0.95 46.41
N VAL A 16 21.15 -0.66 45.61
CA VAL A 16 21.05 0.02 44.31
C VAL A 16 21.50 -0.91 43.18
N VAL A 17 20.75 -0.93 42.09
CA VAL A 17 21.07 -1.70 40.89
C VAL A 17 21.16 -0.80 39.67
N PHE A 18 22.33 -0.81 39.02
CA PHE A 18 22.50 -0.32 37.66
C PHE A 18 22.36 -1.47 36.68
N THR A 19 21.60 -1.25 35.61
CA THR A 19 21.43 -2.25 34.55
C THR A 19 21.68 -1.63 33.19
N ASP A 20 22.40 -2.37 32.36
CA ASP A 20 22.40 -2.11 30.94
C ASP A 20 21.02 -2.46 30.31
N LEU A 21 20.74 -1.87 29.15
CA LEU A 21 19.45 -2.00 28.47
C LEU A 21 19.52 -2.98 27.28
N PHE A 22 20.32 -2.66 26.27
CA PHE A 22 20.34 -3.39 25.02
C PHE A 22 21.24 -4.61 25.09
N ASP A 23 20.81 -5.72 24.51
CA ASP A 23 21.49 -7.02 24.60
C ASP A 23 21.54 -7.60 26.04
N THR A 24 20.90 -6.91 26.99
CA THR A 24 20.75 -7.26 28.41
C THR A 24 19.26 -7.48 28.78
N LEU A 25 18.45 -6.41 28.74
CA LEU A 25 17.02 -6.43 29.05
C LEU A 25 16.16 -6.50 27.79
N ILE A 26 16.52 -5.69 26.78
CA ILE A 26 15.86 -5.61 25.49
C ILE A 26 16.77 -6.21 24.42
N HIS A 27 16.23 -7.14 23.67
CA HIS A 27 16.92 -7.83 22.58
C HIS A 27 16.24 -7.54 21.24
N ARG A 28 16.96 -7.83 20.15
CA ARG A 28 16.47 -7.64 18.78
C ARG A 28 16.44 -8.94 18.00
N THR A 29 15.48 -9.04 17.10
CA THR A 29 15.40 -10.15 16.12
C THR A 29 16.38 -9.97 14.97
N VAL A 30 16.86 -8.75 14.74
CA VAL A 30 17.82 -8.35 13.69
C VAL A 30 19.11 -7.78 14.30
N HIS A 31 20.14 -7.60 13.47
CA HIS A 31 21.37 -6.94 13.90
C HIS A 31 21.11 -5.44 14.20
N PRO A 32 21.76 -4.81 15.22
CA PRO A 32 21.56 -3.40 15.55
C PRO A 32 21.69 -2.44 14.36
N ASN A 33 22.71 -2.62 13.51
CA ASN A 33 22.85 -1.78 12.31
C ASN A 33 21.70 -1.90 11.29
N TYR A 34 20.96 -3.01 11.31
CA TYR A 34 19.79 -3.18 10.45
C TYR A 34 18.62 -2.32 10.91
N VAL A 35 18.55 -1.97 12.21
CA VAL A 35 17.54 -1.04 12.72
C VAL A 35 17.66 0.32 12.04
N TYR A 36 18.87 0.83 11.82
CA TYR A 36 19.05 2.07 11.05
C TYR A 36 18.57 1.97 9.60
N ARG A 37 18.56 0.78 9.00
CA ARG A 37 17.97 0.60 7.66
C ARG A 37 16.44 0.66 7.72
N ILE A 38 15.84 0.12 8.78
CA ILE A 38 14.40 0.22 9.03
C ILE A 38 14.01 1.68 9.30
N TRP A 39 14.79 2.41 10.11
CA TRP A 39 14.65 3.86 10.31
C TRP A 39 14.66 4.60 8.97
N ALA A 40 15.64 4.34 8.12
CA ALA A 40 15.74 4.97 6.81
C ALA A 40 14.50 4.68 5.94
N LYS A 41 14.01 3.43 5.93
CA LYS A 41 12.75 3.06 5.24
C LYS A 41 11.57 3.89 5.73
N PHE A 42 11.39 4.02 7.05
CA PHE A 42 10.28 4.79 7.60
C PHE A 42 10.40 6.28 7.31
N LEU A 43 11.60 6.85 7.46
CA LEU A 43 11.83 8.27 7.19
C LEU A 43 11.62 8.62 5.70
N ILE A 44 12.09 7.77 4.78
CA ILE A 44 11.86 7.91 3.34
C ILE A 44 10.36 7.93 3.04
N ARG A 45 9.61 6.96 3.59
CA ARG A 45 8.18 6.84 3.36
C ARG A 45 7.41 8.04 3.93
N ASP A 46 7.71 8.44 5.16
CA ASP A 46 6.91 9.44 5.89
C ASP A 46 7.14 10.86 5.38
N LEU A 47 8.33 11.14 4.84
CA LEU A 47 8.68 12.41 4.19
C LEU A 47 8.57 12.37 2.66
N GLY A 48 8.22 11.24 2.05
CA GLY A 48 8.11 11.12 0.58
C GLY A 48 9.44 11.30 -0.16
N LEU A 49 10.57 10.96 0.47
CA LEU A 49 11.89 11.29 -0.06
C LEU A 49 12.25 10.41 -1.26
N THR A 50 12.88 11.01 -2.27
CA THR A 50 13.37 10.29 -3.45
C THR A 50 14.83 9.83 -3.24
N LEU A 51 15.03 8.82 -2.38
CA LEU A 51 16.34 8.17 -2.18
C LEU A 51 16.24 6.70 -1.76
N ASP A 52 17.31 5.95 -2.00
CA ASP A 52 17.43 4.56 -1.56
C ASP A 52 17.71 4.46 -0.04
N VAL A 53 17.14 3.43 0.60
CA VAL A 53 17.33 3.12 2.02
C VAL A 53 18.81 3.03 2.41
N GLY A 54 19.61 2.39 1.55
CA GLY A 54 21.05 2.24 1.78
C GLY A 54 21.81 3.56 1.72
N VAL A 55 21.34 4.52 0.92
CA VAL A 55 21.92 5.87 0.84
C VAL A 55 21.67 6.62 2.14
N LEU A 56 20.41 6.71 2.60
CA LEU A 56 20.07 7.41 3.84
C LEU A 56 20.75 6.80 5.07
N PHE A 57 20.79 5.47 5.14
CA PHE A 57 21.54 4.74 6.16
C PHE A 57 23.02 5.17 6.20
N LYS A 58 23.68 5.24 5.04
CA LYS A 58 25.08 5.66 4.93
C LYS A 58 25.28 7.13 5.27
N ILE A 59 24.33 8.00 4.91
CA ILE A 59 24.37 9.42 5.31
C ILE A 59 24.43 9.53 6.83
N ARG A 60 23.50 8.90 7.56
CA ARG A 60 23.50 8.90 9.03
C ARG A 60 24.80 8.31 9.60
N ALA A 61 25.28 7.19 9.07
CA ALA A 61 26.52 6.56 9.55
C ALA A 61 27.77 7.45 9.36
N ASN A 62 27.84 8.17 8.24
CA ASN A 62 28.93 9.11 7.93
C ASN A 62 28.86 10.34 8.83
N VAL A 63 27.66 10.87 9.10
CA VAL A 63 27.44 11.97 10.04
C VAL A 63 27.92 11.60 11.43
N VAL A 64 27.47 10.46 11.96
CA VAL A 64 27.89 9.97 13.30
C VAL A 64 29.41 9.83 13.36
N SER A 65 30.03 9.25 12.33
CA SER A 65 31.48 9.04 12.31
C SER A 65 32.27 10.35 12.24
N LYS A 66 31.79 11.33 11.47
CA LYS A 66 32.39 12.67 11.39
C LYS A 66 32.29 13.40 12.73
N LEU A 67 31.09 13.49 13.31
CA LEU A 67 30.87 14.18 14.58
C LEU A 67 31.63 13.52 15.73
N ALA A 68 31.67 12.19 15.78
CA ALA A 68 32.47 11.46 16.75
C ALA A 68 33.96 11.85 16.68
N ALA A 69 34.52 11.93 15.47
CA ALA A 69 35.91 12.36 15.26
C ALA A 69 36.13 13.83 15.64
N ASP A 70 35.27 14.74 15.17
CA ASP A 70 35.36 16.19 15.40
C ASP A 70 35.27 16.51 16.91
N MET A 71 34.41 15.80 17.64
CA MET A 71 34.19 15.99 19.09
C MET A 71 35.13 15.14 19.97
N LYS A 72 35.94 14.25 19.38
CA LYS A 72 36.76 13.24 20.08
C LYS A 72 35.93 12.37 21.04
N LEU A 73 34.75 11.97 20.60
CA LEU A 73 33.81 11.11 21.33
C LEU A 73 33.69 9.75 20.64
N SER A 74 33.24 8.74 21.38
CA SER A 74 32.74 7.50 20.77
C SER A 74 31.41 7.75 20.05
N LYS A 75 31.05 6.88 19.12
CA LYS A 75 29.83 7.05 18.29
C LYS A 75 28.54 7.07 19.11
N VAL A 76 28.51 6.38 20.25
CA VAL A 76 27.33 6.30 21.15
C VAL A 76 27.24 7.49 22.10
N GLU A 77 28.27 8.32 22.21
CA GLU A 77 28.29 9.54 23.02
C GLU A 77 27.89 10.79 22.21
N VAL A 78 27.84 10.70 20.88
CA VAL A 78 27.48 11.84 20.03
C VAL A 78 26.01 12.21 20.26
N PRO A 79 25.69 13.48 20.60
CA PRO A 79 24.31 13.90 20.85
C PRO A 79 23.41 13.68 19.63
N TYR A 80 22.24 13.07 19.88
CA TYR A 80 21.28 12.73 18.83
C TYR A 80 20.85 13.94 17.98
N GLU A 81 20.56 15.07 18.62
CA GLU A 81 20.12 16.29 17.94
C GLU A 81 21.15 16.77 16.90
N LEU A 82 22.44 16.74 17.24
CA LEU A 82 23.51 17.13 16.32
C LEU A 82 23.60 16.19 15.12
N VAL A 83 23.45 14.88 15.35
CA VAL A 83 23.41 13.90 14.27
C VAL A 83 22.24 14.19 13.33
N MET A 84 21.03 14.36 13.87
CA MET A 84 19.85 14.59 13.04
C MET A 84 19.90 15.94 12.32
N LYS A 85 20.49 16.98 12.95
CA LYS A 85 20.63 18.32 12.36
C LYS A 85 21.60 18.32 11.18
N GLU A 86 22.71 17.60 11.29
CA GLU A 86 23.64 17.43 10.18
C GLU A 86 23.04 16.53 9.07
N VAL A 87 22.26 15.50 9.41
CA VAL A 87 21.49 14.73 8.41
C VAL A 87 20.51 15.64 7.66
N TYR A 88 19.74 16.46 8.39
CA TYR A 88 18.81 17.43 7.83
C TYR A 88 19.49 18.39 6.85
N TYR A 89 20.60 19.01 7.23
CA TYR A 89 21.34 19.92 6.34
C TYR A 89 21.89 19.22 5.10
N ARG A 90 22.35 17.96 5.20
CA ARG A 90 22.80 17.20 4.03
C ARG A 90 21.66 16.89 3.07
N LEU A 91 20.47 16.60 3.58
CA LEU A 91 19.29 16.35 2.74
C LEU A 91 18.84 17.63 2.03
N ILE A 92 18.80 18.78 2.73
CA ILE A 92 18.51 20.09 2.13
C ILE A 92 19.54 20.45 1.08
N ASN A 93 20.83 20.38 1.41
CA ASN A 93 21.90 20.72 0.46
C ASN A 93 21.89 19.84 -0.80
N SER A 94 21.33 18.63 -0.70
CA SER A 94 21.21 17.71 -1.82
C SER A 94 19.88 17.83 -2.58
N ASN A 95 19.01 18.80 -2.24
CA ASN A 95 17.65 18.95 -2.77
C ASN A 95 16.84 17.64 -2.67
N ILE A 96 17.02 16.91 -1.57
CA ILE A 96 16.26 15.68 -1.27
C ILE A 96 15.09 15.99 -0.33
N LEU A 97 15.24 17.00 0.52
CA LEU A 97 14.25 17.45 1.48
C LEU A 97 14.00 18.94 1.23
N ASP A 98 12.78 19.26 0.82
CA ASP A 98 12.32 20.62 0.54
C ASP A 98 11.11 20.95 1.43
N ASP A 99 10.94 22.22 1.81
CA ASP A 99 9.77 22.74 2.52
C ASP A 99 9.39 22.04 3.84
N VAL A 100 10.36 21.43 4.54
CA VAL A 100 10.17 20.85 5.88
C VAL A 100 11.01 21.59 6.91
N GLU A 101 10.33 22.23 7.87
CA GLU A 101 10.98 22.86 9.00
C GLU A 101 11.73 21.85 9.89
N TRP A 102 12.83 22.31 10.50
CA TRP A 102 13.67 21.49 11.38
C TRP A 102 12.88 20.77 12.47
N LEU A 103 11.96 21.45 13.17
CA LEU A 103 11.20 20.84 14.26
C LEU A 103 10.29 19.72 13.77
N LYS A 104 9.64 19.90 12.62
CA LYS A 104 8.83 18.86 11.97
C LYS A 104 9.70 17.66 11.57
N PHE A 105 10.85 17.92 10.92
CA PHE A 105 11.81 16.86 10.58
C PHE A 105 12.29 16.09 11.82
N TYR A 106 12.65 16.82 12.88
CA TYR A 106 13.14 16.24 14.14
C TYR A 106 12.11 15.30 14.79
N ASN A 107 10.84 15.71 14.82
CA ASN A 107 9.76 14.88 15.34
C ASN A 107 9.54 13.61 14.49
N ILE A 108 9.57 13.74 13.16
CA ILE A 108 9.38 12.60 12.25
C ILE A 108 10.54 11.60 12.38
N THR A 109 11.80 12.06 12.50
CA THR A 109 12.93 11.13 12.69
C THR A 109 12.91 10.45 14.05
N MET A 110 12.51 11.16 15.11
CA MET A 110 12.31 10.56 16.44
C MET A 110 11.28 9.44 16.41
N GLU A 111 10.17 9.66 15.69
CA GLU A 111 9.12 8.65 15.52
C GLU A 111 9.60 7.47 14.66
N ALA A 112 10.35 7.73 13.59
CA ALA A 112 10.97 6.68 12.77
C ALA A 112 11.95 5.82 13.58
N ASP A 113 12.76 6.43 14.47
CA ASP A 113 13.70 5.70 15.33
C ASP A 113 12.95 4.81 16.33
N TYR A 114 11.95 5.37 17.04
CA TYR A 114 11.10 4.61 17.95
C TYR A 114 10.43 3.40 17.26
N ARG A 115 9.82 3.62 16.09
CA ARG A 115 9.16 2.55 15.32
C ARG A 115 10.14 1.52 14.79
N SER A 116 11.32 1.95 14.37
CA SER A 116 12.34 1.03 13.85
C SER A 116 12.80 0.05 14.93
N GLU A 117 12.97 0.52 16.16
CA GLU A 117 13.34 -0.29 17.31
C GLU A 117 12.19 -1.22 17.73
N THR A 118 10.99 -0.69 17.98
CA THR A 118 9.83 -1.50 18.42
C THR A 118 9.42 -2.57 17.41
N SER A 119 9.68 -2.37 16.11
CA SER A 119 9.35 -3.35 15.06
C SER A 119 10.13 -4.68 15.15
N VAL A 120 11.22 -4.73 15.92
CA VAL A 120 12.12 -5.89 15.98
C VAL A 120 12.52 -6.31 17.40
N GLN A 121 12.06 -5.59 18.41
CA GLN A 121 12.45 -5.81 19.81
C GLN A 121 11.61 -6.87 20.53
N PHE A 122 12.21 -7.49 21.54
CA PHE A 122 11.55 -8.33 22.54
C PHE A 122 12.33 -8.30 23.86
N ILE A 123 11.68 -8.58 24.99
CA ILE A 123 12.31 -8.51 26.33
C ILE A 123 12.85 -9.85 26.83
N ASN A 124 13.85 -9.78 27.71
CA ASN A 124 14.30 -10.89 28.54
C ASN A 124 13.39 -11.05 29.77
N ALA A 125 12.28 -11.78 29.60
CA ALA A 125 11.26 -11.94 30.65
C ALA A 125 11.83 -12.36 32.01
N SER A 126 12.74 -13.34 32.05
CA SER A 126 13.33 -13.80 33.32
C SER A 126 14.14 -12.74 34.06
N LEU A 127 14.80 -11.82 33.35
CA LEU A 127 15.57 -10.74 33.97
C LEU A 127 14.64 -9.60 34.41
N VAL A 128 13.66 -9.26 33.58
CA VAL A 128 12.61 -8.27 33.90
C VAL A 128 11.83 -8.69 35.15
N ASP A 129 11.39 -9.94 35.25
CA ASP A 129 10.68 -10.44 36.44
C ASP A 129 11.55 -10.39 37.69
N GLY A 130 12.85 -10.67 37.54
CA GLY A 130 13.81 -10.53 38.63
C GLY A 130 14.00 -9.07 39.09
N LEU A 131 14.01 -8.12 38.17
CA LEU A 131 14.05 -6.69 38.51
C LEU A 131 12.76 -6.21 39.16
N LYS A 132 11.59 -6.67 38.69
CA LYS A 132 10.30 -6.40 39.36
C LYS A 132 10.31 -6.89 40.80
N PHE A 133 10.88 -8.07 41.05
CA PHE A 133 11.05 -8.60 42.40
C PHE A 133 11.98 -7.73 43.26
N LEU A 134 13.13 -7.30 42.74
CA LEU A 134 14.01 -6.38 43.47
C LEU A 134 13.30 -5.04 43.77
N LYS A 135 12.51 -4.53 42.82
CA LYS A 135 11.72 -3.31 43.02
C LYS A 135 10.70 -3.46 44.15
N SER A 136 10.01 -4.59 44.24
CA SER A 136 9.09 -4.87 45.37
C SER A 136 9.80 -4.99 46.72
N GLU A 137 11.12 -5.27 46.71
CA GLU A 137 11.98 -5.31 47.88
C GLU A 137 12.67 -3.96 48.16
N ASN A 138 12.15 -2.86 47.59
CA ASN A 138 12.63 -1.48 47.75
C ASN A 138 14.04 -1.19 47.20
N TYR A 139 14.54 -1.98 46.25
CA TYR A 139 15.77 -1.61 45.54
C TYR A 139 15.52 -0.39 44.65
N SER A 140 16.52 0.50 44.59
CA SER A 140 16.55 1.57 43.57
C SER A 140 17.21 1.03 42.31
N ILE A 141 16.52 1.10 41.18
CA ILE A 141 16.96 0.46 39.93
C ILE A 141 17.09 1.53 38.85
N TYR A 142 18.26 1.64 38.25
CA TYR A 142 18.58 2.65 37.24
C TYR A 142 19.07 2.01 35.95
N ILE A 143 18.62 2.52 34.80
CA ILE A 143 19.21 2.14 33.51
C ILE A 143 20.46 2.99 33.28
N VAL A 144 21.58 2.33 32.99
CA VAL A 144 22.83 2.97 32.61
C VAL A 144 23.34 2.28 31.34
N SER A 145 23.11 2.90 30.18
CA SER A 145 23.36 2.26 28.89
C SER A 145 24.09 3.16 27.89
N ASP A 146 25.04 2.55 27.17
CA ASP A 146 25.76 3.19 26.08
C ASP A 146 24.94 3.06 24.80
N TYR A 147 24.26 4.15 24.43
CA TYR A 147 23.33 4.13 23.32
C TYR A 147 23.15 5.49 22.66
N HIS A 148 22.76 5.45 21.39
CA HIS A 148 22.77 6.61 20.49
C HIS A 148 21.43 7.34 20.40
N LEU A 149 20.34 6.74 20.90
CA LEU A 149 19.02 7.38 20.97
C LEU A 149 18.83 8.06 22.33
N PRO A 150 18.19 9.24 22.38
CA PRO A 150 18.06 10.01 23.60
C PRO A 150 17.12 9.33 24.60
N LYS A 151 17.25 9.69 25.89
CA LYS A 151 16.40 9.22 27.00
C LYS A 151 14.90 9.25 26.69
N SER A 152 14.43 10.29 25.99
CA SER A 152 13.01 10.42 25.63
C SER A 152 12.50 9.30 24.73
N ILE A 153 13.31 8.78 23.80
CA ILE A 153 12.96 7.57 23.03
C ILE A 153 13.04 6.35 23.94
N ILE A 154 14.07 6.24 24.78
CA ILE A 154 14.24 5.08 25.65
C ILE A 154 13.05 4.88 26.59
N ILE A 155 12.52 5.95 27.20
CA ILE A 155 11.31 5.88 28.04
C ILE A 155 10.15 5.30 27.22
N ARG A 156 9.92 5.80 26.00
CA ARG A 156 8.86 5.26 25.12
C ARG A 156 9.06 3.77 24.79
N LEU A 157 10.32 3.32 24.61
CA LEU A 157 10.61 1.89 24.40
C LEU A 157 10.29 1.06 25.64
N LEU A 158 10.57 1.57 26.84
CA LEU A 158 10.21 0.91 28.09
C LEU A 158 8.68 0.83 28.27
N ASP A 159 7.96 1.90 27.89
CA ASP A 159 6.50 1.95 27.94
C ASP A 159 5.88 0.93 27.00
N PHE A 160 6.42 0.83 25.77
CA PHE A 160 6.01 -0.16 24.78
C PHE A 160 6.11 -1.60 25.32
N HIS A 161 7.13 -1.89 26.13
CA HIS A 161 7.31 -3.21 26.76
C HIS A 161 6.62 -3.32 28.14
N GLY A 162 6.00 -2.24 28.66
CA GLY A 162 5.35 -2.22 29.96
C GLY A 162 6.30 -2.42 31.15
N ILE A 163 7.52 -1.86 31.07
CA ILE A 163 8.57 -2.04 32.09
C ILE A 163 9.13 -0.74 32.67
N THR A 164 8.59 0.43 32.30
CA THR A 164 9.08 1.74 32.77
C THR A 164 9.05 1.86 34.29
N ASP A 165 7.97 1.42 34.93
CA ASP A 165 7.74 1.53 36.39
C ASP A 165 8.77 0.78 37.26
N ILE A 166 9.58 -0.09 36.65
CA ILE A 166 10.67 -0.78 37.34
C ILE A 166 11.77 0.22 37.71
N PHE A 167 12.00 1.22 36.86
CA PHE A 167 13.20 2.05 36.89
C PHE A 167 12.92 3.39 37.57
N ASN A 168 13.83 3.80 38.44
CA ASN A 168 13.81 5.10 39.09
C ASN A 168 14.23 6.21 38.12
N GLU A 169 15.24 5.95 37.29
CA GLU A 169 15.73 6.90 36.28
C GLU A 169 16.54 6.18 35.18
N VAL A 170 16.68 6.84 34.03
CA VAL A 170 17.39 6.37 32.83
C VAL A 170 18.54 7.31 32.46
N PHE A 171 19.73 6.75 32.29
CA PHE A 171 20.95 7.45 31.90
C PHE A 171 21.54 6.86 30.62
N ILE A 172 21.62 7.69 29.57
CA ILE A 172 22.07 7.29 28.23
C ILE A 172 23.30 8.08 27.80
N SER A 173 24.28 7.40 27.20
CA SER A 173 25.56 8.01 26.85
C SER A 173 25.49 9.24 25.94
N CYS A 174 24.58 9.27 24.97
CA CYS A 174 24.48 10.38 24.02
C CYS A 174 23.93 11.67 24.65
N ASP A 175 23.14 11.57 25.72
CA ASP A 175 22.59 12.73 26.43
C ASP A 175 23.67 13.42 27.28
N TYR A 176 24.63 12.64 27.80
CA TYR A 176 25.67 13.13 28.70
C TYR A 176 27.06 13.25 28.08
N LYS A 177 27.24 12.80 26.82
CA LYS A 177 28.54 12.70 26.13
C LYS A 177 29.58 11.88 26.93
N LYS A 178 29.12 10.85 27.64
CA LYS A 178 29.91 9.99 28.54
C LYS A 178 29.49 8.53 28.36
N SER A 179 30.43 7.58 28.40
CA SER A 179 30.20 6.15 28.17
C SER A 179 30.71 5.24 29.28
N LYS A 180 30.14 4.04 29.36
CA LYS A 180 30.65 2.94 30.18
C LYS A 180 31.88 2.29 29.54
N GLU A 181 31.96 2.26 28.21
CA GLU A 181 33.03 1.54 27.46
C GLU A 181 34.43 2.15 27.60
N SER A 182 34.56 3.47 27.46
CA SER A 182 35.88 4.10 27.31
C SER A 182 36.69 4.05 28.61
N ALA A 183 36.32 4.87 29.59
CA ALA A 183 36.90 4.86 30.92
C ALA A 183 35.86 4.59 32.02
N GLY A 184 34.59 4.36 31.68
CA GLY A 184 33.50 4.28 32.65
C GLY A 184 33.05 5.63 33.20
N ASN A 185 33.30 6.73 32.47
CA ASN A 185 33.06 8.10 32.95
C ASN A 185 31.58 8.45 33.13
N LEU A 186 30.67 7.60 32.66
CA LEU A 186 29.24 7.71 32.97
C LEU A 186 28.94 7.34 34.43
N TYR A 187 29.65 6.40 35.04
CA TYR A 187 29.34 5.93 36.40
C TYR A 187 29.45 7.02 37.48
N PRO A 188 30.52 7.84 37.54
CA PRO A 188 30.62 8.92 38.53
C PRO A 188 29.44 9.88 38.45
N LEU A 189 29.03 10.25 37.23
CA LEU A 189 27.90 11.15 37.00
C LEU A 189 26.59 10.54 37.53
N VAL A 190 26.35 9.25 37.28
CA VAL A 190 25.14 8.57 37.74
C VAL A 190 25.12 8.51 39.27
N LEU A 191 26.22 8.05 39.90
CA LEU A 191 26.33 7.96 41.36
C LEU A 191 26.09 9.32 42.05
N GLU A 192 26.68 10.39 41.50
CA GLU A 192 26.49 11.75 41.99
C GLU A 192 25.02 12.20 41.83
N THR A 193 24.42 11.99 40.64
CA THR A 193 23.05 12.42 40.34
C THR A 193 22.02 11.67 41.19
N THR A 194 22.25 10.39 41.47
CA THR A 194 21.33 9.55 42.26
C THR A 194 21.64 9.54 43.75
N GLY A 195 22.74 10.19 44.18
CA GLY A 195 23.22 10.14 45.57
C GLY A 195 23.54 8.72 46.05
N SER A 196 23.87 7.80 45.13
CA SER A 196 24.09 6.39 45.45
C SER A 196 25.54 6.13 45.87
N ASP A 197 25.72 5.30 46.90
CA ASP A 197 27.04 4.82 47.30
C ASP A 197 27.49 3.69 46.36
N ALA A 198 28.69 3.83 45.79
CA ALA A 198 29.29 2.83 44.90
C ALA A 198 29.39 1.46 45.57
N ALA A 199 29.74 1.41 46.87
CA ALA A 199 29.88 0.16 47.61
C ALA A 199 28.55 -0.57 47.81
N GLN A 200 27.42 0.15 47.77
CA GLN A 200 26.06 -0.39 47.87
C GLN A 200 25.39 -0.59 46.50
N THR A 201 26.14 -0.38 45.42
CA THR A 201 25.63 -0.44 44.05
C THR A 201 26.17 -1.66 43.31
N ALA A 202 25.29 -2.36 42.60
CA ALA A 202 25.65 -3.42 41.68
C ALA A 202 25.32 -3.04 40.22
N MET A 203 26.26 -3.24 39.31
CA MET A 203 26.04 -3.14 37.87
C MET A 203 25.80 -4.52 37.27
N MET A 204 24.85 -4.64 36.35
CA MET A 204 24.68 -5.85 35.52
C MET A 204 24.55 -5.52 34.03
N GLY A 205 25.20 -6.33 33.20
CA GLY A 205 25.17 -6.18 31.75
C GLY A 205 25.92 -7.29 31.00
N ASP A 206 25.79 -7.29 29.68
CA ASP A 206 26.33 -8.33 28.80
C ASP A 206 27.79 -8.06 28.33
N ASN A 207 28.32 -6.86 28.57
CA ASN A 207 29.64 -6.45 28.15
C ASN A 207 30.61 -6.45 29.35
N LYS A 208 31.57 -7.39 29.31
CA LYS A 208 32.52 -7.59 30.42
C LYS A 208 33.40 -6.36 30.66
N THR A 209 33.74 -5.61 29.61
CA THR A 209 34.63 -4.45 29.76
C THR A 209 33.86 -3.27 30.36
N SER A 210 32.73 -2.89 29.75
CA SER A 210 31.95 -1.72 30.19
C SER A 210 31.18 -1.94 31.48
N ASP A 211 30.53 -3.09 31.63
CA ASP A 211 29.54 -3.33 32.70
C ASP A 211 30.14 -4.01 33.94
N VAL A 212 31.37 -4.52 33.83
CA VAL A 212 32.03 -5.25 34.94
C VAL A 212 33.37 -4.65 35.27
N ILE A 213 34.32 -4.64 34.33
CA ILE A 213 35.67 -4.15 34.61
C ILE A 213 35.63 -2.64 34.92
N ASN A 214 34.94 -1.85 34.10
CA ASN A 214 34.87 -0.41 34.29
C ASN A 214 33.95 0.00 35.46
N SER A 215 32.92 -0.78 35.80
CA SER A 215 32.11 -0.51 36.99
C SER A 215 32.93 -0.72 38.27
N VAL A 216 33.70 -1.83 38.34
CA VAL A 216 34.55 -2.16 39.49
C VAL A 216 35.63 -1.11 39.72
N LYS A 217 36.20 -0.52 38.66
CA LYS A 217 37.13 0.62 38.78
C LYS A 217 36.54 1.83 39.49
N HIS A 218 35.22 1.97 39.52
CA HIS A 218 34.49 3.04 40.21
C HIS A 218 33.87 2.57 41.53
N GLY A 219 34.30 1.44 42.08
CA GLY A 219 33.81 0.91 43.35
C GLY A 219 32.45 0.21 43.27
N ILE A 220 31.89 0.01 42.06
CA ILE A 220 30.59 -0.64 41.85
C ILE A 220 30.78 -2.15 41.65
N THR A 221 29.95 -2.97 42.31
CA THR A 221 29.98 -4.42 42.16
C THR A 221 29.52 -4.85 40.75
N GLY A 222 30.44 -5.34 39.91
CA GLY A 222 30.14 -5.75 38.53
C GLY A 222 29.63 -7.20 38.40
N ASN A 223 28.50 -7.40 37.72
CA ASN A 223 27.88 -8.70 37.48
C ASN A 223 27.72 -9.00 35.99
N PHE A 224 28.47 -9.98 35.50
CA PHE A 224 28.49 -10.34 34.08
C PHE A 224 27.30 -11.24 33.69
N LEU A 225 26.51 -10.82 32.70
CA LEU A 225 25.46 -11.63 32.10
C LEU A 225 25.97 -12.36 30.85
N LYS A 226 26.11 -13.68 30.96
CA LYS A 226 26.60 -14.55 29.88
C LYS A 226 25.52 -14.79 28.81
N HIS A 227 25.31 -13.85 27.90
CA HIS A 227 24.36 -13.98 26.78
C HIS A 227 25.00 -14.59 25.51
N TYR A 228 25.61 -15.78 25.61
CA TYR A 228 26.29 -16.43 24.46
C TYR A 228 25.34 -16.70 23.27
N SER A 229 24.11 -17.13 23.54
CA SER A 229 23.09 -17.36 22.52
C SER A 229 22.71 -16.07 21.77
N HIS A 230 22.68 -14.93 22.47
CA HIS A 230 22.42 -13.62 21.89
C HIS A 230 23.58 -13.17 20.99
N LYS A 231 24.83 -13.25 21.48
CA LYS A 231 26.02 -12.90 20.68
C LYS A 231 26.14 -13.76 19.43
N PHE A 232 25.79 -15.04 19.53
CA PHE A 232 25.72 -15.92 18.36
C PHE A 232 24.60 -15.51 17.39
N ARG A 233 23.41 -15.14 17.90
CA ARG A 233 22.30 -14.62 17.08
C ARG A 233 22.68 -13.33 16.36
N ASN A 234 23.31 -12.37 17.02
CA ASN A 234 23.80 -11.13 16.39
C ASN A 234 24.82 -11.41 15.28
N LYS A 235 25.79 -12.32 15.52
CA LYS A 235 26.74 -12.76 14.50
C LYS A 235 26.06 -13.46 13.32
N LYS A 236 25.04 -14.27 13.58
CA LYS A 236 24.23 -14.90 12.53
C LYS A 236 23.41 -13.86 11.77
N ASN A 237 22.84 -12.86 12.43
CA ASN A 237 22.03 -11.80 11.82
C ASN A 237 22.86 -10.83 10.95
N LEU A 238 24.19 -10.79 11.11
CA LEU A 238 25.09 -10.16 10.14
C LEU A 238 25.14 -10.91 8.80
N LEU A 239 24.86 -12.22 8.83
CA LEU A 239 24.87 -13.11 7.67
C LEU A 239 23.42 -13.37 7.24
N GLY A 240 23.02 -12.80 6.11
CA GLY A 240 21.65 -12.95 5.65
C GLY A 240 21.47 -12.45 4.23
N ASN A 241 20.29 -12.73 3.68
CA ASN A 241 19.88 -12.18 2.40
C ASN A 241 18.50 -11.58 2.58
N VAL A 242 18.45 -10.24 2.52
CA VAL A 242 17.24 -9.43 2.64
C VAL A 242 16.14 -9.90 1.69
N GLU A 243 16.50 -10.28 0.46
CA GLU A 243 15.56 -10.82 -0.52
C GLU A 243 14.95 -12.15 -0.05
N LYS A 244 15.72 -13.02 0.60
CA LYS A 244 15.20 -14.30 1.13
C LYS A 244 14.19 -14.06 2.26
N GLU A 245 14.44 -13.08 3.13
CA GLU A 245 13.54 -12.73 4.23
C GLU A 245 12.25 -12.11 3.70
N PHE A 246 12.36 -11.17 2.75
CA PHE A 246 11.23 -10.60 2.02
C PHE A 246 10.38 -11.68 1.33
N ILE A 247 11.01 -12.58 0.57
CA ILE A 247 10.32 -13.70 -0.09
C ILE A 247 9.63 -14.59 0.95
N LYS A 248 10.27 -14.85 2.10
CA LYS A 248 9.69 -15.67 3.17
C LYS A 248 8.44 -15.01 3.76
N ALA A 249 8.47 -13.69 4.01
CA ALA A 249 7.32 -12.92 4.49
C ALA A 249 6.15 -13.02 3.51
N CYS A 250 6.37 -12.73 2.22
CA CYS A 250 5.32 -12.82 1.22
C CYS A 250 4.82 -14.26 1.01
N LYS A 251 5.71 -15.26 1.05
CA LYS A 251 5.33 -16.68 0.91
C LYS A 251 4.50 -17.21 2.08
N LYS A 252 4.67 -16.63 3.29
CA LYS A 252 3.84 -16.98 4.45
C LYS A 252 2.37 -16.71 4.11
N VAL A 253 2.08 -15.48 3.69
CA VAL A 253 0.74 -15.03 3.28
C VAL A 253 0.25 -15.80 2.05
N GLU A 254 1.07 -15.94 1.00
CA GLU A 254 0.70 -16.74 -0.18
C GLU A 254 0.28 -18.16 0.20
N LYS A 255 0.98 -18.80 1.15
CA LYS A 255 0.67 -20.16 1.61
C LYS A 255 -0.63 -20.21 2.42
N ASN A 256 -0.89 -19.20 3.25
CA ASN A 256 -2.14 -19.09 4.00
C ASN A 256 -3.33 -18.93 3.04
N CYS A 257 -3.27 -17.96 2.14
CA CYS A 257 -4.25 -17.75 1.07
C CYS A 257 -4.49 -19.02 0.25
N LYS A 258 -3.43 -19.71 -0.17
CA LYS A 258 -3.54 -20.95 -0.96
C LYS A 258 -4.24 -22.10 -0.21
N LYS A 259 -4.08 -22.17 1.11
CA LYS A 259 -4.72 -23.19 1.97
C LYS A 259 -6.16 -22.84 2.32
N SER A 260 -6.54 -21.57 2.20
CA SER A 260 -7.86 -21.08 2.58
C SER A 260 -8.97 -21.57 1.65
N ASP A 261 -10.21 -21.30 2.06
CA ASP A 261 -11.38 -21.52 1.22
C ASP A 261 -11.65 -20.46 0.17
N TYR A 262 -10.86 -19.39 0.18
CA TYR A 262 -11.04 -18.16 -0.60
C TYR A 262 -10.12 -18.16 -1.82
N PRO A 263 -10.60 -18.57 -3.02
CA PRO A 263 -9.76 -18.68 -4.20
C PRO A 263 -9.30 -17.29 -4.65
N PHE A 264 -8.03 -17.18 -5.04
CA PHE A 264 -7.41 -15.91 -5.47
C PHE A 264 -7.27 -14.85 -4.38
N SER A 265 -7.48 -15.22 -3.10
CA SER A 265 -7.09 -14.39 -1.95
C SER A 265 -5.61 -13.97 -1.99
N GLU A 266 -4.75 -14.68 -2.74
CA GLU A 266 -3.35 -14.30 -2.95
C GLU A 266 -3.17 -12.92 -3.63
N TYR A 267 -4.19 -12.37 -4.29
CA TYR A 267 -4.15 -11.03 -4.89
C TYR A 267 -3.99 -9.91 -3.84
N ILE A 268 -4.26 -10.18 -2.56
CA ILE A 268 -3.99 -9.21 -1.49
C ILE A 268 -2.54 -8.74 -1.45
N ILE A 269 -1.60 -9.57 -1.90
CA ILE A 269 -0.18 -9.19 -2.03
C ILE A 269 0.00 -8.12 -3.12
N HIS A 270 -0.75 -8.19 -4.22
CA HIS A 270 -0.72 -7.16 -5.26
C HIS A 270 -1.35 -5.87 -4.75
N PHE A 271 -2.47 -5.97 -4.01
CA PHE A 271 -3.14 -4.81 -3.43
C PHE A 271 -2.29 -4.13 -2.36
N TYR A 272 -1.57 -4.88 -1.53
CA TYR A 272 -0.60 -4.33 -0.56
C TYR A 272 0.46 -3.46 -1.22
N PHE A 273 1.14 -3.98 -2.25
CA PHE A 273 2.19 -3.22 -2.91
C PHE A 273 1.65 -2.06 -3.73
N PHE A 274 0.42 -2.16 -4.25
CA PHE A 274 -0.27 -1.01 -4.84
C PHE A 274 -0.49 0.07 -3.77
N THR A 275 -1.04 -0.29 -2.62
CA THR A 275 -1.31 0.64 -1.51
C THR A 275 -0.04 1.32 -1.00
N GLU A 276 1.04 0.57 -0.78
CA GLU A 276 2.32 1.13 -0.36
C GLU A 276 2.93 2.09 -1.40
N ARG A 277 2.88 1.72 -2.69
CA ARG A 277 3.34 2.58 -3.78
C ARG A 277 2.50 3.83 -3.91
N LEU A 278 1.17 3.72 -3.76
CA LEU A 278 0.25 4.86 -3.79
C LEU A 278 0.55 5.82 -2.64
N TYR A 279 0.76 5.30 -1.42
CA TYR A 279 1.10 6.12 -0.27
C TYR A 279 2.43 6.86 -0.49
N THR A 280 3.44 6.14 -1.00
CA THR A 280 4.77 6.71 -1.27
C THR A 280 4.71 7.80 -2.34
N GLU A 281 4.00 7.57 -3.44
CA GLU A 281 3.81 8.58 -4.49
C GLU A 281 2.97 9.77 -4.01
N ALA A 282 1.93 9.54 -3.19
CA ALA A 282 1.15 10.61 -2.61
C ALA A 282 2.00 11.51 -1.71
N LYS A 283 2.86 10.91 -0.87
CA LYS A 283 3.81 11.67 -0.03
C LYS A 283 4.83 12.44 -0.84
N LYS A 284 5.45 11.79 -1.83
CA LYS A 284 6.46 12.39 -2.69
C LYS A 284 5.94 13.59 -3.47
N ASN A 285 4.70 13.55 -3.93
CA ASN A 285 4.10 14.62 -4.73
C ASN A 285 3.26 15.61 -3.90
N GLY A 286 3.31 15.52 -2.56
CA GLY A 286 2.56 16.44 -1.68
C GLY A 286 1.03 16.34 -1.82
N ILE A 287 0.51 15.18 -2.23
CA ILE A 287 -0.93 14.97 -2.45
C ILE A 287 -1.65 14.90 -1.10
N LYS A 288 -2.64 15.78 -0.93
CA LYS A 288 -3.47 15.87 0.28
C LYS A 288 -4.72 15.01 0.21
N ASP A 289 -5.35 14.95 -0.98
CA ASP A 289 -6.65 14.33 -1.18
C ASP A 289 -6.61 13.29 -2.31
N LEU A 290 -7.05 12.08 -1.99
CA LEU A 290 -7.18 10.96 -2.95
C LEU A 290 -8.66 10.59 -3.13
N PHE A 291 -9.11 10.58 -4.39
CA PHE A 291 -10.49 10.25 -4.78
C PHE A 291 -10.56 8.84 -5.38
N PHE A 292 -10.98 7.88 -4.56
CA PHE A 292 -11.14 6.48 -4.97
C PHE A 292 -12.44 6.30 -5.76
N LEU A 293 -12.34 5.93 -7.03
CA LEU A 293 -13.51 5.75 -7.91
C LEU A 293 -14.39 4.59 -7.44
N ALA A 294 -15.71 4.74 -7.55
CA ALA A 294 -16.65 3.72 -7.13
C ALA A 294 -16.51 2.38 -7.87
N ARG A 295 -17.08 1.33 -7.25
CA ARG A 295 -16.83 -0.10 -7.53
C ARG A 295 -15.48 -0.53 -6.98
N GLU A 296 -14.42 -0.50 -7.77
CA GLU A 296 -13.15 -1.09 -7.37
C GLU A 296 -12.40 -0.26 -6.31
N GLY A 297 -12.57 1.06 -6.31
CA GLY A 297 -11.93 1.94 -5.34
C GLY A 297 -12.49 1.82 -3.92
N HIS A 298 -13.65 1.19 -3.72
CA HIS A 298 -14.23 1.01 -2.38
C HIS A 298 -13.29 0.21 -1.46
N TYR A 299 -12.87 -0.97 -1.92
CA TYR A 299 -12.00 -1.83 -1.14
C TYR A 299 -10.55 -1.34 -1.16
N LEU A 300 -10.08 -0.70 -2.24
CA LEU A 300 -8.76 -0.06 -2.26
C LEU A 300 -8.64 1.08 -1.24
N LYS A 301 -9.70 1.88 -1.07
CA LYS A 301 -9.77 2.92 -0.03
C LYS A 301 -9.65 2.30 1.36
N HIS A 302 -10.40 1.22 1.61
CA HIS A 302 -10.34 0.48 2.88
C HIS A 302 -8.90 0.01 3.20
N LEU A 303 -8.23 -0.61 2.23
CA LEU A 303 -6.84 -1.07 2.40
C LEU A 303 -5.87 0.10 2.61
N PHE A 304 -6.07 1.22 1.94
CA PHE A 304 -5.26 2.42 2.11
C PHE A 304 -5.43 3.04 3.51
N ASP A 305 -6.66 3.15 3.99
CA ASP A 305 -6.95 3.66 5.34
C ASP A 305 -6.37 2.73 6.41
N ALA A 306 -6.48 1.41 6.22
CA ALA A 306 -5.84 0.41 7.10
C ALA A 306 -4.31 0.54 7.09
N TYR A 307 -3.70 0.76 5.92
CA TYR A 307 -2.26 1.00 5.80
C TYR A 307 -1.82 2.27 6.53
N GLN A 308 -2.59 3.37 6.42
CA GLN A 308 -2.27 4.60 7.13
C GLN A 308 -2.34 4.40 8.65
N LYS A 309 -3.40 3.75 9.12
CA LYS A 309 -3.61 3.43 10.54
C LYS A 309 -2.51 2.54 11.12
N PHE A 310 -2.13 1.47 10.40
CA PHE A 310 -1.06 0.56 10.83
C PHE A 310 0.28 1.30 11.01
N ASN A 311 0.55 2.28 10.15
CA ASN A 311 1.79 3.04 10.18
C ASN A 311 1.80 4.19 11.20
N GLY A 312 0.75 4.37 12.01
CA GLY A 312 0.73 5.33 13.12
C GLY A 312 0.93 6.78 12.68
N ILE A 313 0.45 7.13 11.47
CA ILE A 313 0.60 8.47 10.91
C ILE A 313 -0.25 9.46 11.72
N SER A 314 0.34 10.58 12.14
CA SER A 314 -0.40 11.64 12.82
C SER A 314 -1.47 12.25 11.91
N SER A 315 -2.57 12.74 12.49
CA SER A 315 -3.69 13.32 11.73
C SER A 315 -3.26 14.45 10.79
N GLU A 316 -2.30 15.28 11.22
CA GLU A 316 -1.68 16.36 10.44
C GLU A 316 -0.90 15.87 9.20
N ASN A 317 -0.44 14.62 9.21
CA ASN A 317 0.34 14.01 8.12
C ASN A 317 -0.48 12.94 7.39
N GLN A 318 -1.76 12.75 7.72
CA GLN A 318 -2.61 11.78 7.05
C GLN A 318 -3.04 12.32 5.68
N ILE A 319 -3.10 11.43 4.68
CA ILE A 319 -3.68 11.75 3.37
C ILE A 319 -5.19 11.52 3.48
N ASN A 320 -5.97 12.53 3.12
CA ASN A 320 -7.43 12.46 3.09
C ASN A 320 -7.86 11.52 1.96
N THR A 321 -8.79 10.62 2.28
CA THR A 321 -9.32 9.67 1.32
C THR A 321 -10.81 9.86 1.14
N HIS A 322 -11.23 10.03 -0.10
CA HIS A 322 -12.61 10.29 -0.50
C HIS A 322 -13.11 9.12 -1.34
N TYR A 323 -14.32 8.65 -1.06
CA TYR A 323 -14.98 7.67 -1.91
C TYR A 323 -15.82 8.39 -2.97
N PHE A 324 -15.34 8.37 -4.21
CA PHE A 324 -15.90 9.14 -5.32
C PHE A 324 -16.82 8.28 -6.17
N LYS A 325 -18.13 8.43 -5.94
CA LYS A 325 -19.20 7.75 -6.66
C LYS A 325 -19.42 8.39 -8.02
N ALA A 326 -18.71 7.87 -9.00
CA ALA A 326 -18.89 8.20 -10.40
C ALA A 326 -18.77 6.95 -11.26
N SER A 327 -19.58 6.85 -12.30
CA SER A 327 -19.53 5.80 -13.30
C SER A 327 -19.48 6.39 -14.69
N ARG A 328 -19.18 5.58 -15.71
CA ARG A 328 -19.25 6.06 -17.11
C ARG A 328 -20.66 6.51 -17.49
N HIS A 329 -21.68 5.90 -16.88
CA HIS A 329 -23.06 6.29 -17.12
C HIS A 329 -23.36 7.65 -16.48
N SER A 330 -23.01 7.85 -15.20
CA SER A 330 -23.23 9.15 -14.54
C SER A 330 -22.37 10.26 -15.14
N ALA A 331 -21.17 9.94 -15.61
CA ALA A 331 -20.31 10.86 -16.36
C ALA A 331 -20.99 11.36 -17.64
N LYS A 332 -21.69 10.48 -18.38
CA LYS A 332 -22.46 10.89 -19.57
C LYS A 332 -23.60 11.84 -19.20
N GLN A 333 -24.29 11.58 -18.08
CA GLN A 333 -25.39 12.43 -17.62
C GLN A 333 -24.93 13.86 -17.29
N VAL A 334 -23.77 14.01 -16.65
CA VAL A 334 -23.23 15.35 -16.31
C VAL A 334 -22.52 16.06 -17.48
N SER A 335 -22.20 15.33 -18.55
CA SER A 335 -21.57 15.89 -19.76
C SER A 335 -22.57 16.24 -20.87
N LEU A 336 -23.88 16.09 -20.63
CA LEU A 336 -24.94 16.47 -21.56
C LEU A 336 -24.86 17.95 -21.94
N LYS A 337 -24.98 18.24 -23.24
CA LYS A 337 -24.94 19.59 -23.81
C LYS A 337 -26.33 20.21 -23.99
N PRO A 338 -26.46 21.51 -24.29
CA PRO A 338 -27.73 22.05 -24.78
C PRO A 338 -28.29 21.20 -25.95
N ILE A 339 -29.61 21.06 -26.02
CA ILE A 339 -30.29 20.12 -26.93
C ILE A 339 -29.94 20.36 -28.40
N GLU A 340 -29.56 21.58 -28.78
CA GLU A 340 -29.13 21.98 -30.11
C GLU A 340 -27.76 21.39 -30.49
N GLU A 341 -26.89 21.21 -29.51
CA GLU A 341 -25.52 20.69 -29.67
C GLU A 341 -25.39 19.20 -29.35
N GLU A 342 -26.31 18.66 -28.54
CA GLU A 342 -26.24 17.27 -28.09
C GLU A 342 -26.49 16.29 -29.25
N LYS A 343 -25.59 15.30 -29.36
CA LYS A 343 -25.61 14.31 -30.43
C LYS A 343 -26.18 12.96 -29.97
N PHE A 344 -26.37 12.79 -28.67
CA PHE A 344 -26.81 11.54 -28.04
C PHE A 344 -25.98 10.32 -28.46
N ALA A 345 -24.69 10.53 -28.75
CA ALA A 345 -23.84 9.49 -29.31
C ALA A 345 -23.83 8.23 -28.41
N PRO A 346 -23.87 7.03 -29.01
CA PRO A 346 -23.82 5.78 -28.26
C PRO A 346 -22.42 5.59 -27.66
N ILE A 347 -22.35 4.97 -26.47
CA ILE A 347 -21.08 4.72 -25.76
C ILE A 347 -20.16 3.78 -26.59
N LYS A 348 -20.76 2.97 -27.47
CA LYS A 348 -20.10 2.05 -28.41
C LYS A 348 -21.02 1.86 -29.62
N LYS A 349 -20.46 1.89 -30.84
CA LYS A 349 -21.23 1.80 -32.10
C LYS A 349 -22.19 0.60 -32.19
N ASN A 350 -21.81 -0.56 -31.62
CA ASN A 350 -22.63 -1.78 -31.68
C ASN A 350 -23.83 -1.80 -30.72
N TYR A 351 -24.11 -0.69 -30.04
CA TYR A 351 -25.17 -0.58 -29.03
C TYR A 351 -26.05 0.64 -29.26
N ASP A 352 -26.16 1.09 -30.51
CA ASP A 352 -27.09 2.13 -30.92
C ASP A 352 -28.46 1.53 -31.26
N VAL A 353 -28.96 0.66 -30.38
CA VAL A 353 -30.29 0.03 -30.49
C VAL A 353 -30.97 0.22 -29.15
N MET A 354 -32.10 0.93 -29.14
CA MET A 354 -32.90 1.17 -27.95
C MET A 354 -34.34 1.55 -28.33
N THR A 355 -35.25 1.42 -27.37
CA THR A 355 -36.63 1.92 -27.52
C THR A 355 -36.73 3.39 -27.10
N THR A 356 -37.80 4.06 -27.51
CA THR A 356 -38.09 5.43 -27.06
C THR A 356 -38.28 5.47 -25.54
N THR A 357 -38.93 4.47 -24.95
CA THR A 357 -39.07 4.30 -23.51
C THR A 357 -37.70 4.29 -22.82
N GLN A 358 -36.79 3.41 -23.24
CA GLN A 358 -35.45 3.29 -22.66
C GLN A 358 -34.64 4.59 -22.76
N PHE A 359 -34.79 5.32 -23.88
CA PHE A 359 -34.12 6.60 -24.07
C PHE A 359 -34.66 7.67 -23.12
N LEU A 360 -35.98 7.82 -23.02
CA LEU A 360 -36.61 8.83 -22.17
C LEU A 360 -36.44 8.54 -20.66
N GLU A 361 -36.49 7.27 -20.26
CA GLU A 361 -36.17 6.82 -18.89
C GLU A 361 -34.76 7.23 -18.47
N SER A 362 -33.81 7.32 -19.41
CA SER A 362 -32.43 7.72 -19.11
C SER A 362 -32.30 9.18 -18.61
N PHE A 363 -33.35 9.98 -18.77
CA PHE A 363 -33.47 11.35 -18.26
C PHE A 363 -34.45 11.44 -17.07
N ASN A 364 -34.77 10.31 -16.42
CA ASN A 364 -35.72 10.20 -15.33
C ASN A 364 -37.13 10.75 -15.65
N ILE A 365 -37.57 10.63 -16.90
CA ILE A 365 -38.92 11.01 -17.32
C ILE A 365 -39.90 9.91 -16.86
N GLU A 366 -41.01 10.29 -16.23
CA GLU A 366 -42.00 9.34 -15.73
C GLU A 366 -42.81 8.70 -16.88
N GLU A 367 -43.28 7.46 -16.69
CA GLU A 367 -44.02 6.68 -17.72
C GLU A 367 -45.20 7.46 -18.33
N LYS A 368 -45.89 8.27 -17.53
CA LYS A 368 -46.98 9.13 -17.98
C LYS A 368 -46.52 10.16 -19.03
N ASP A 369 -45.36 10.77 -18.81
CA ASP A 369 -44.79 11.77 -19.70
C ASP A 369 -44.13 11.09 -20.91
N ILE A 370 -43.53 9.91 -20.73
CA ILE A 370 -43.04 9.06 -21.84
C ILE A 370 -44.18 8.77 -22.83
N LEU A 371 -45.33 8.29 -22.34
CA LEU A 371 -46.51 8.02 -23.16
C LEU A 371 -46.98 9.28 -23.91
N THR A 372 -46.96 10.43 -23.23
CA THR A 372 -47.38 11.71 -23.81
C THR A 372 -46.43 12.16 -24.92
N ILE A 373 -45.11 12.10 -24.68
CA ILE A 373 -44.07 12.48 -25.65
C ILE A 373 -44.09 11.53 -26.85
N ALA A 374 -44.14 10.22 -26.63
CA ALA A 374 -44.17 9.22 -27.69
C ALA A 374 -45.40 9.38 -28.60
N SER A 375 -46.58 9.63 -28.00
CA SER A 375 -47.82 9.90 -28.75
C SER A 375 -47.72 11.18 -29.58
N ALA A 376 -47.14 12.26 -29.01
CA ALA A 376 -46.96 13.53 -29.71
C ALA A 376 -45.97 13.44 -30.88
N VAL A 377 -44.98 12.55 -30.77
CA VAL A 377 -43.96 12.29 -31.80
C VAL A 377 -44.44 11.24 -32.82
N GLY A 378 -45.52 10.51 -32.51
CA GLY A 378 -46.13 9.51 -33.39
C GLY A 378 -45.26 8.27 -33.54
N VAL A 379 -44.70 7.76 -32.44
CA VAL A 379 -43.85 6.56 -32.40
C VAL A 379 -44.40 5.56 -31.39
N ASP A 380 -44.26 4.26 -31.69
CA ASP A 380 -44.43 3.24 -30.66
C ASP A 380 -43.26 3.36 -29.67
N LYS A 381 -43.60 3.54 -28.38
CA LYS A 381 -42.59 3.79 -27.36
C LYS A 381 -41.68 2.57 -27.10
N ASP A 382 -42.20 1.36 -27.34
CA ASP A 382 -41.56 0.10 -27.00
C ASP A 382 -40.96 -0.64 -28.22
N GLU A 383 -41.02 -0.03 -29.41
CA GLU A 383 -40.36 -0.54 -30.62
C GLU A 383 -38.83 -0.37 -30.52
N GLU A 384 -38.08 -1.44 -30.82
CA GLU A 384 -36.62 -1.38 -30.90
C GLU A 384 -36.18 -0.70 -32.20
N ILE A 385 -35.40 0.38 -32.09
CA ILE A 385 -34.93 1.16 -33.23
C ILE A 385 -33.42 0.95 -33.39
N GLU A 386 -32.99 0.44 -34.54
CA GLU A 386 -31.58 0.36 -34.90
C GLU A 386 -31.00 1.73 -35.31
N ASN A 387 -29.73 1.97 -34.98
CA ASN A 387 -29.06 3.27 -35.15
C ASN A 387 -29.86 4.43 -34.54
N PHE A 388 -30.37 4.23 -33.32
CA PHE A 388 -31.27 5.15 -32.63
C PHE A 388 -30.77 6.60 -32.67
N SER A 389 -29.48 6.83 -32.40
CA SER A 389 -28.87 8.17 -32.35
C SER A 389 -28.98 8.97 -33.66
N ALA A 390 -29.15 8.29 -34.81
CA ALA A 390 -29.30 8.89 -36.13
C ALA A 390 -30.73 8.76 -36.70
N SER A 391 -31.68 8.24 -35.92
CA SER A 391 -33.04 7.96 -36.37
C SER A 391 -33.91 9.21 -36.49
N ASP A 392 -34.97 9.13 -37.30
CA ASP A 392 -36.01 10.15 -37.39
C ASP A 392 -36.72 10.37 -36.04
N VAL A 393 -36.75 9.35 -35.17
CA VAL A 393 -37.33 9.44 -33.83
C VAL A 393 -36.58 10.47 -32.99
N VAL A 394 -35.24 10.45 -33.00
CA VAL A 394 -34.43 11.44 -32.27
C VAL A 394 -34.63 12.84 -32.84
N ILE A 395 -34.76 12.99 -34.17
CA ILE A 395 -35.03 14.29 -34.78
C ILE A 395 -36.37 14.86 -34.29
N LYS A 396 -37.43 14.04 -34.28
CA LYS A 396 -38.75 14.45 -33.81
C LYS A 396 -38.76 14.72 -32.30
N LEU A 397 -38.08 13.92 -31.49
CA LEU A 397 -37.90 14.15 -30.06
C LEU A 397 -37.23 15.51 -29.83
N ARG A 398 -36.14 15.82 -30.53
CA ARG A 398 -35.45 17.13 -30.44
C ARG A 398 -36.34 18.31 -30.82
N ALA A 399 -37.35 18.11 -31.65
CA ALA A 399 -38.31 19.14 -32.03
C ALA A 399 -39.46 19.31 -31.02
N ASN A 400 -39.74 18.29 -30.19
CA ASN A 400 -40.85 18.27 -29.24
C ASN A 400 -40.55 19.13 -28.00
N ASP A 401 -41.42 20.10 -27.69
CA ASP A 401 -41.17 21.06 -26.62
C ASP A 401 -41.25 20.45 -25.22
N ALA A 402 -42.14 19.47 -24.99
CA ALA A 402 -42.22 18.77 -23.71
C ALA A 402 -40.94 17.99 -23.42
N PHE A 403 -40.36 17.34 -24.44
CA PHE A 403 -39.07 16.70 -24.31
C PHE A 403 -37.93 17.71 -24.06
N LYS A 404 -37.89 18.84 -24.77
CA LYS A 404 -36.87 19.88 -24.55
C LYS A 404 -36.89 20.38 -23.10
N GLU A 405 -38.07 20.67 -22.57
CA GLU A 405 -38.23 21.15 -21.19
C GLU A 405 -37.78 20.10 -20.18
N ALA A 406 -38.23 18.85 -20.33
CA ALA A 406 -37.82 17.74 -19.45
C ALA A 406 -36.31 17.47 -19.53
N TYR A 407 -35.75 17.48 -20.74
CA TYR A 407 -34.32 17.29 -20.99
C TYR A 407 -33.48 18.39 -20.32
N GLU A 408 -33.87 19.65 -20.50
CA GLU A 408 -33.13 20.79 -19.94
C GLU A 408 -33.21 20.80 -18.42
N LEU A 409 -34.38 20.49 -17.85
CA LEU A 409 -34.55 20.34 -16.40
C LEU A 409 -33.65 19.23 -15.84
N HIS A 410 -33.60 18.07 -16.50
CA HIS A 410 -32.70 16.98 -16.10
C HIS A 410 -31.23 17.36 -16.25
N ARG A 411 -30.83 17.98 -17.37
CA ARG A 411 -29.45 18.38 -17.64
C ARG A 411 -28.93 19.37 -16.60
N VAL A 412 -29.69 20.44 -16.33
CA VAL A 412 -29.34 21.44 -15.31
C VAL A 412 -29.37 20.82 -13.92
N GLY A 413 -30.42 20.04 -13.60
CA GLY A 413 -30.55 19.37 -12.30
C GLY A 413 -29.40 18.39 -11.99
N GLN A 414 -28.96 17.60 -12.97
CA GLN A 414 -27.81 16.70 -12.82
C GLN A 414 -26.50 17.48 -12.65
N ARG A 415 -26.32 18.57 -13.40
CA ARG A 415 -25.14 19.43 -13.27
C ARG A 415 -25.07 20.06 -11.88
N ASP A 416 -26.17 20.60 -11.38
CA ASP A 416 -26.25 21.23 -10.05
C ASP A 416 -26.04 20.19 -8.93
N ALA A 417 -26.68 19.02 -9.04
CA ALA A 417 -26.48 17.93 -8.09
C ALA A 417 -25.04 17.43 -8.06
N PHE A 418 -24.38 17.32 -9.22
CA PHE A 418 -22.99 16.91 -9.27
C PHE A 418 -22.04 18.01 -8.75
N ASN A 419 -22.32 19.29 -9.01
CA ASN A 419 -21.59 20.40 -8.38
C ASN A 419 -21.72 20.37 -6.85
N ASN A 420 -22.92 20.14 -6.33
CA ASN A 420 -23.15 19.98 -4.89
C ASN A 420 -22.40 18.78 -4.32
N TYR A 421 -22.34 17.68 -5.07
CA TYR A 421 -21.55 16.51 -4.69
C TYR A 421 -20.04 16.78 -4.68
N LEU A 422 -19.51 17.53 -5.66
CA LEU A 422 -18.10 17.93 -5.65
C LEU A 422 -17.79 18.88 -4.49
N ASN A 423 -18.68 19.83 -4.23
CA ASN A 423 -18.53 20.79 -3.13
C ASN A 423 -18.57 20.12 -1.75
N SER A 424 -19.25 18.98 -1.59
CA SER A 424 -19.35 18.28 -0.29
C SER A 424 -18.02 17.69 0.20
N PHE A 425 -17.03 17.53 -0.69
CA PHE A 425 -15.69 17.10 -0.30
C PHE A 425 -14.87 18.20 0.40
N ASN A 426 -15.30 19.47 0.31
CA ASN A 426 -14.60 20.63 0.85
C ASN A 426 -13.13 20.74 0.37
N VAL A 427 -12.89 20.44 -0.91
CA VAL A 427 -11.57 20.51 -1.56
C VAL A 427 -11.56 21.63 -2.60
N ASP A 428 -10.51 22.45 -2.60
CA ASP A 428 -10.28 23.44 -3.66
C ASP A 428 -9.63 22.76 -4.88
N PHE A 429 -10.47 22.19 -5.75
CA PHE A 429 -10.01 21.53 -6.97
C PHE A 429 -9.27 22.48 -7.92
N LYS A 430 -9.50 23.80 -7.86
CA LYS A 430 -8.83 24.75 -8.76
C LYS A 430 -7.37 24.93 -8.40
N SER A 431 -7.06 25.01 -7.10
CA SER A 431 -5.67 25.12 -6.63
C SER A 431 -4.96 23.76 -6.61
N ASP A 432 -5.64 22.74 -6.09
CA ASP A 432 -5.00 21.48 -5.71
C ASP A 432 -5.07 20.40 -6.81
N GLY A 433 -5.94 20.61 -7.81
CA GLY A 433 -6.25 19.59 -8.80
C GLY A 433 -7.10 18.45 -8.23
N MET A 434 -7.31 17.40 -9.02
CA MET A 434 -8.01 16.20 -8.57
C MET A 434 -7.13 14.96 -8.79
N THR A 435 -6.91 14.18 -7.72
CA THR A 435 -6.14 12.92 -7.81
C THR A 435 -7.06 11.72 -7.68
N LEU A 436 -7.22 10.98 -8.79
CA LEU A 436 -8.08 9.80 -8.87
C LEU A 436 -7.31 8.52 -8.56
N VAL A 437 -7.97 7.58 -7.90
CA VAL A 437 -7.44 6.24 -7.63
C VAL A 437 -8.43 5.17 -8.11
N ASP A 438 -7.93 4.21 -8.88
CA ASP A 438 -8.74 3.13 -9.47
C ASP A 438 -7.85 1.92 -9.82
N VAL A 439 -8.44 0.79 -10.24
CA VAL A 439 -7.70 -0.34 -10.82
C VAL A 439 -7.11 0.05 -12.17
N GLY A 440 -7.90 0.79 -12.95
CA GLY A 440 -7.54 1.34 -14.25
C GLY A 440 -7.57 0.35 -15.40
N TRP A 441 -7.59 0.89 -16.63
CA TRP A 441 -7.03 0.30 -17.86
C TRP A 441 -6.82 1.42 -18.88
N GLY A 442 -7.79 2.32 -19.04
CA GLY A 442 -7.72 3.44 -20.00
C GLY A 442 -7.85 4.83 -19.40
N GLY A 443 -8.47 4.99 -18.21
CA GLY A 443 -8.71 6.31 -17.63
C GLY A 443 -9.89 7.06 -18.25
N THR A 444 -10.88 6.37 -18.83
CA THR A 444 -12.09 7.02 -19.40
C THR A 444 -12.78 7.95 -18.41
N MET A 445 -12.90 7.55 -17.13
CA MET A 445 -13.48 8.41 -16.09
C MET A 445 -12.66 9.67 -15.83
N GLN A 446 -11.33 9.55 -15.89
CA GLN A 446 -10.43 10.69 -15.77
C GLN A 446 -10.69 11.71 -16.88
N GLU A 447 -10.86 11.25 -18.12
CA GLU A 447 -11.19 12.15 -19.24
C GLU A 447 -12.53 12.85 -19.05
N CYS A 448 -13.57 12.11 -18.65
CA CYS A 448 -14.89 12.68 -18.45
C CYS A 448 -14.89 13.77 -17.36
N ILE A 449 -14.17 13.54 -16.25
CA ILE A 449 -14.06 14.50 -15.17
C ILE A 449 -13.26 15.73 -15.62
N TYR A 450 -12.15 15.53 -16.33
CA TYR A 450 -11.35 16.63 -16.87
C TYR A 450 -12.16 17.52 -17.83
N GLN A 451 -12.95 16.90 -18.71
CA GLN A 451 -13.86 17.61 -19.61
C GLN A 451 -14.97 18.36 -18.85
N TYR A 452 -15.55 17.73 -17.82
CA TYR A 452 -16.57 18.38 -16.98
C TYR A 452 -16.01 19.62 -16.27
N LEU A 453 -14.74 19.58 -15.85
CA LEU A 453 -14.02 20.69 -15.23
C LEU A 453 -13.43 21.67 -16.26
N ASN A 454 -14.04 21.75 -17.45
CA ASN A 454 -13.67 22.64 -18.56
C ASN A 454 -12.20 22.55 -18.98
N CYS A 455 -11.52 21.43 -18.74
CA CYS A 455 -10.09 21.25 -18.99
C CYS A 455 -9.16 22.24 -18.25
N GLU A 456 -9.68 22.91 -17.21
CA GLU A 456 -8.92 23.89 -16.42
C GLU A 456 -8.19 23.22 -15.28
N VAL A 457 -8.89 22.34 -14.56
CA VAL A 457 -8.39 21.61 -13.39
C VAL A 457 -7.54 20.41 -13.82
N PRO A 458 -6.28 20.27 -13.34
CA PRO A 458 -5.50 19.06 -13.57
C PRO A 458 -6.15 17.85 -12.90
N VAL A 459 -6.31 16.75 -13.64
CA VAL A 459 -6.82 15.48 -13.11
C VAL A 459 -5.75 14.41 -13.27
N THR A 460 -5.15 13.97 -12.16
CA THR A 460 -4.08 12.96 -12.17
C THR A 460 -4.64 11.60 -11.74
N GLY A 461 -4.34 10.53 -12.48
CA GLY A 461 -4.80 9.18 -12.18
C GLY A 461 -3.71 8.24 -11.67
N TYR A 462 -3.91 7.61 -10.52
CA TYR A 462 -3.10 6.51 -10.02
C TYR A 462 -3.86 5.19 -10.12
N TYR A 463 -3.31 4.26 -10.88
CA TYR A 463 -3.95 3.01 -11.24
C TYR A 463 -3.14 1.81 -10.79
N ILE A 464 -3.77 0.67 -10.49
CA ILE A 464 -3.04 -0.60 -10.33
C ILE A 464 -2.24 -0.87 -11.60
N GLY A 465 -2.83 -0.66 -12.77
CA GLY A 465 -2.04 -0.49 -13.97
C GLY A 465 -2.78 -0.02 -15.21
N LEU A 466 -2.00 0.15 -16.28
CA LEU A 466 -2.42 0.87 -17.48
C LEU A 466 -2.46 -0.02 -18.74
N ARG A 467 -3.25 0.41 -19.73
CA ARG A 467 -3.24 -0.04 -21.13
C ARG A 467 -3.12 1.18 -22.03
N GLU A 468 -2.59 0.96 -23.23
CA GLU A 468 -2.50 1.99 -24.27
C GLU A 468 -3.88 2.17 -24.90
N ILE A 469 -4.61 3.22 -24.49
CA ILE A 469 -5.95 3.53 -24.99
C ILE A 469 -6.06 4.99 -25.42
N TYR A 470 -5.58 5.93 -24.60
CA TYR A 470 -5.70 7.37 -24.83
C TYR A 470 -4.34 8.05 -24.97
N THR A 471 -4.35 9.21 -25.62
CA THR A 471 -3.22 10.14 -25.65
C THR A 471 -3.11 10.81 -24.28
N ILE A 472 -1.93 10.78 -23.66
CA ILE A 472 -1.71 11.44 -22.37
C ILE A 472 -1.48 12.93 -22.60
N GLU A 473 -2.21 13.78 -21.90
CA GLU A 473 -2.01 15.23 -21.89
C GLU A 473 -1.28 15.68 -20.62
N SER A 474 -0.74 16.91 -20.63
CA SER A 474 0.01 17.48 -19.51
C SER A 474 -0.82 17.62 -18.22
N LYS A 475 -2.13 17.86 -18.36
CA LYS A 475 -3.11 17.97 -17.26
C LYS A 475 -3.86 16.67 -16.96
N THR A 476 -3.68 15.61 -17.73
CA THR A 476 -4.31 14.29 -17.54
C THR A 476 -3.29 13.18 -17.33
N LYS A 477 -2.26 13.49 -16.52
CA LYS A 477 -1.19 12.55 -16.16
C LYS A 477 -1.78 11.29 -15.54
N ARG A 478 -1.18 10.14 -15.84
CA ARG A 478 -1.61 8.86 -15.28
C ARG A 478 -0.44 7.92 -15.04
N TYR A 479 -0.54 7.15 -13.96
CA TYR A 479 0.52 6.28 -13.48
C TYR A 479 -0.03 4.90 -13.17
N GLY A 480 0.61 3.87 -13.72
CA GLY A 480 0.36 2.49 -13.34
C GLY A 480 1.37 2.06 -12.28
N LEU A 481 0.91 1.81 -11.06
CA LEU A 481 1.77 1.60 -9.91
C LEU A 481 2.27 0.15 -9.79
N ASN A 482 1.49 -0.85 -10.18
CA ASN A 482 1.96 -2.24 -10.23
C ASN A 482 2.50 -2.63 -11.61
N PHE A 483 1.90 -2.11 -12.66
CA PHE A 483 2.41 -2.22 -14.02
C PHE A 483 1.98 -1.03 -14.86
N THR A 484 2.81 -0.67 -15.83
CA THR A 484 2.60 0.48 -16.70
C THR A 484 2.95 0.13 -18.14
N VAL A 485 2.43 0.92 -19.08
CA VAL A 485 2.84 0.90 -20.48
C VAL A 485 3.72 2.12 -20.82
N TYR A 486 3.79 3.10 -19.91
CA TYR A 486 4.55 4.35 -20.07
C TYR A 486 5.69 4.45 -19.04
N PRO A 487 6.86 5.00 -19.41
CA PRO A 487 7.26 5.37 -20.78
C PRO A 487 7.58 4.15 -21.66
N LYS A 488 7.72 2.96 -21.07
CA LYS A 488 7.88 1.70 -21.80
C LYS A 488 7.21 0.57 -21.05
N LYS A 489 6.73 -0.42 -21.80
CA LYS A 489 6.24 -1.69 -21.28
C LYS A 489 7.37 -2.71 -21.18
N GLY A 490 7.49 -3.37 -20.02
CA GLY A 490 8.48 -4.40 -19.76
C GLY A 490 7.89 -5.81 -19.59
N TYR A 491 8.77 -6.77 -19.32
CA TYR A 491 8.42 -8.17 -19.09
C TYR A 491 7.33 -8.35 -18.02
N SER A 492 7.48 -7.65 -16.88
CA SER A 492 6.54 -7.73 -15.78
C SER A 492 5.18 -7.16 -16.14
N ASP A 493 5.13 -6.08 -16.92
CA ASP A 493 3.88 -5.43 -17.30
C ASP A 493 3.03 -6.31 -18.22
N HIS A 494 3.66 -7.03 -19.14
CA HIS A 494 2.97 -8.02 -19.98
C HIS A 494 2.29 -9.12 -19.16
N ILE A 495 2.93 -9.54 -18.07
CA ILE A 495 2.41 -10.60 -17.19
C ILE A 495 1.29 -10.07 -16.30
N LEU A 496 1.51 -8.95 -15.63
CA LEU A 496 0.59 -8.40 -14.64
C LEU A 496 -0.72 -7.91 -15.27
N GLN A 497 -0.68 -7.43 -16.52
CA GLN A 497 -1.86 -6.97 -17.26
C GLN A 497 -2.85 -8.10 -17.65
N ALA A 498 -2.43 -9.37 -17.60
CA ALA A 498 -3.18 -10.48 -18.21
C ALA A 498 -4.57 -10.74 -17.60
N ASN A 499 -4.75 -10.52 -16.29
CA ASN A 499 -5.97 -10.89 -15.57
C ASN A 499 -6.73 -9.67 -15.03
N GLY A 500 -6.90 -8.64 -15.86
CA GLY A 500 -7.57 -7.40 -15.44
C GLY A 500 -8.95 -7.59 -14.83
N GLN A 501 -9.77 -8.47 -15.40
CA GLN A 501 -11.10 -8.78 -14.89
C GLN A 501 -11.08 -9.33 -13.45
N LEU A 502 -10.06 -10.10 -13.09
CA LEU A 502 -9.96 -10.68 -11.76
C LEU A 502 -9.61 -9.61 -10.71
N TYR A 503 -8.83 -8.59 -11.09
CA TYR A 503 -8.63 -7.41 -10.23
C TYR A 503 -9.96 -6.72 -9.96
N GLU A 504 -10.75 -6.44 -11.01
CA GLU A 504 -12.07 -5.79 -10.90
C GLU A 504 -13.03 -6.59 -10.01
N GLN A 505 -13.14 -7.90 -10.25
CA GLN A 505 -14.08 -8.76 -9.52
C GLN A 505 -13.73 -8.89 -8.02
N LEU A 506 -12.45 -8.99 -7.68
CA LEU A 506 -12.02 -9.10 -6.27
C LEU A 506 -12.17 -7.77 -5.50
N LEU A 507 -12.15 -6.64 -6.22
CA LEU A 507 -12.26 -5.30 -5.65
C LEU A 507 -13.70 -4.76 -5.70
N ALA A 508 -14.68 -5.55 -6.15
CA ALA A 508 -16.08 -5.12 -6.27
C ALA A 508 -16.63 -4.52 -4.96
N ALA A 509 -17.58 -3.60 -5.09
CA ALA A 509 -18.25 -2.92 -3.99
C ALA A 509 -19.56 -3.63 -3.59
N PRO A 510 -20.07 -3.42 -2.36
CA PRO A 510 -21.37 -3.96 -1.91
C PRO A 510 -22.59 -3.28 -2.55
N HIS A 511 -22.39 -2.27 -3.40
CA HIS A 511 -23.45 -1.46 -3.97
C HIS A 511 -23.36 -1.40 -5.50
N GLY A 512 -24.45 -0.92 -6.09
CA GLY A 512 -24.63 -0.83 -7.52
C GLY A 512 -23.84 0.31 -8.19
N SER A 513 -24.05 0.43 -9.50
CA SER A 513 -23.42 1.47 -10.30
C SER A 513 -24.17 2.79 -10.19
N THR A 514 -23.43 3.90 -10.12
CA THR A 514 -24.01 5.25 -10.10
C THR A 514 -24.60 5.60 -11.46
N LEU A 515 -25.91 5.87 -11.51
CA LEU A 515 -26.61 6.30 -12.72
C LEU A 515 -26.66 7.83 -12.85
N GLY A 516 -26.78 8.54 -11.73
CA GLY A 516 -26.86 10.00 -11.71
C GLY A 516 -26.73 10.54 -10.29
N TYR A 517 -27.03 11.82 -10.13
CA TYR A 517 -26.86 12.57 -8.89
C TYR A 517 -28.18 13.15 -8.39
N LYS A 518 -28.28 13.34 -7.07
CA LYS A 518 -29.42 13.92 -6.37
C LYS A 518 -28.93 15.07 -5.49
N ASN A 519 -29.76 16.09 -5.32
CA ASN A 519 -29.56 17.18 -4.35
C ASN A 519 -29.89 16.69 -2.92
N ASN A 520 -29.20 15.65 -2.46
CA ASN A 520 -29.28 15.15 -1.09
C ASN A 520 -27.84 14.90 -0.59
N PRO A 521 -27.37 15.66 0.41
CA PRO A 521 -26.01 15.49 0.95
C PRO A 521 -25.72 14.10 1.53
N GLU A 522 -26.72 13.42 2.10
CA GLU A 522 -26.54 12.08 2.70
C GLU A 522 -26.50 10.98 1.62
N PHE A 523 -27.30 11.14 0.56
CA PHE A 523 -27.42 10.17 -0.53
C PHE A 523 -27.32 10.89 -1.88
N PRO A 524 -26.11 11.35 -2.27
CA PRO A 524 -25.93 12.21 -3.44
C PRO A 524 -26.07 11.47 -4.77
N THR A 525 -26.24 10.15 -4.75
CA THR A 525 -26.22 9.30 -5.95
C THR A 525 -27.49 8.49 -6.15
N ILE A 526 -27.85 8.31 -7.42
CA ILE A 526 -28.84 7.32 -7.88
C ILE A 526 -28.07 6.06 -8.24
N GLU A 527 -28.39 4.94 -7.62
CA GLU A 527 -27.65 3.68 -7.80
C GLU A 527 -28.59 2.57 -8.23
N TYR A 528 -28.11 1.74 -9.18
CA TYR A 528 -28.77 0.51 -9.55
C TYR A 528 -27.82 -0.66 -9.32
N HIS A 529 -28.26 -1.60 -8.49
CA HIS A 529 -27.51 -2.81 -8.18
C HIS A 529 -28.20 -4.00 -8.83
N GLU A 530 -27.56 -4.57 -9.85
CA GLU A 530 -28.08 -5.75 -10.52
C GLU A 530 -28.10 -6.95 -9.54
N PRO A 531 -29.20 -7.71 -9.44
CA PRO A 531 -29.33 -8.76 -8.42
C PRO A 531 -28.27 -9.87 -8.48
N ASN A 532 -27.81 -10.26 -9.67
CA ASN A 532 -26.75 -11.27 -9.81
C ASN A 532 -25.38 -10.72 -9.38
N GLU A 533 -25.05 -9.46 -9.70
CA GLU A 533 -23.85 -8.79 -9.17
C GLU A 533 -23.87 -8.80 -7.64
N LYS A 534 -25.02 -8.43 -7.05
CA LYS A 534 -25.21 -8.43 -5.59
C LYS A 534 -25.00 -9.82 -4.98
N ASN A 535 -25.65 -10.84 -5.54
CA ASN A 535 -25.53 -12.21 -5.06
C ASN A 535 -24.08 -12.71 -5.15
N VAL A 536 -23.38 -12.41 -6.25
CA VAL A 536 -21.95 -12.79 -6.38
C VAL A 536 -21.10 -12.07 -5.36
N PHE A 537 -21.37 -10.78 -5.09
CA PHE A 537 -20.65 -10.06 -4.06
C PHE A 537 -20.88 -10.65 -2.67
N ASP A 538 -22.14 -10.83 -2.28
CA ASP A 538 -22.52 -11.29 -0.94
C ASP A 538 -22.04 -12.72 -0.65
N GLU A 539 -22.19 -13.64 -1.62
CA GLU A 539 -21.82 -15.05 -1.44
C GLU A 539 -20.30 -15.30 -1.55
N PHE A 540 -19.60 -14.57 -2.42
CA PHE A 540 -18.22 -14.88 -2.77
C PHE A 540 -17.24 -13.77 -2.43
N ILE A 541 -17.48 -12.54 -2.88
CA ILE A 541 -16.46 -11.47 -2.80
C ILE A 541 -16.32 -10.92 -1.38
N SER A 542 -17.42 -10.64 -0.67
CA SER A 542 -17.40 -10.11 0.70
C SER A 542 -16.67 -11.03 1.68
N PRO A 543 -16.91 -12.36 1.71
CA PRO A 543 -16.11 -13.28 2.52
C PRO A 543 -14.63 -13.31 2.16
N ILE A 544 -14.29 -13.21 0.87
CA ILE A 544 -12.89 -13.17 0.40
C ILE A 544 -12.21 -11.88 0.88
N GLN A 545 -12.87 -10.72 0.76
CA GLN A 545 -12.34 -9.44 1.22
C GLN A 545 -12.07 -9.46 2.73
N LYS A 546 -13.02 -9.95 3.55
CA LYS A 546 -12.80 -10.11 5.01
C LYS A 546 -11.60 -11.00 5.36
N PHE A 547 -11.39 -12.09 4.61
CA PHE A 547 -10.21 -12.93 4.79
C PHE A 547 -8.93 -12.22 4.33
N MET A 548 -8.99 -11.51 3.21
CA MET A 548 -7.89 -10.72 2.69
C MET A 548 -7.48 -9.62 3.69
N ASP A 549 -8.39 -8.98 4.41
CA ASP A 549 -8.06 -7.98 5.45
C ASP A 549 -7.11 -8.56 6.51
N THR A 550 -7.37 -9.80 6.94
CA THR A 550 -6.52 -10.50 7.92
C THR A 550 -5.13 -10.77 7.34
N GLU A 551 -5.07 -11.20 6.08
CA GLU A 551 -3.80 -11.48 5.40
C GLU A 551 -3.03 -10.20 5.03
N PHE A 552 -3.73 -9.08 4.82
CA PHE A 552 -3.14 -7.75 4.63
C PHE A 552 -2.44 -7.28 5.91
N ASP A 553 -3.10 -7.40 7.06
CA ASP A 553 -2.51 -7.15 8.38
C ASP A 553 -1.29 -8.03 8.66
N ASP A 554 -1.39 -9.32 8.33
CA ASP A 554 -0.30 -10.27 8.51
C ASP A 554 0.91 -9.94 7.61
N LEU A 555 0.65 -9.48 6.39
CA LEU A 555 1.69 -9.01 5.48
C LEU A 555 2.35 -7.73 5.98
N MET A 556 1.56 -6.75 6.43
CA MET A 556 2.03 -5.50 7.04
C MET A 556 2.97 -5.78 8.21
N LYS A 557 2.53 -6.61 9.17
CA LYS A 557 3.34 -7.02 10.33
C LYS A 557 4.63 -7.71 9.91
N SER A 558 4.56 -8.62 8.94
CA SER A 558 5.72 -9.40 8.47
C SER A 558 6.74 -8.55 7.72
N LEU A 559 6.30 -7.50 7.03
CA LEU A 559 7.15 -6.60 6.25
C LEU A 559 7.62 -5.37 7.04
N ASN A 560 7.01 -5.06 8.19
CA ASN A 560 7.29 -3.86 8.98
C ASN A 560 8.79 -3.72 9.30
N GLY A 561 9.35 -4.76 9.95
CA GLY A 561 10.77 -4.83 10.34
C GLY A 561 11.73 -5.27 9.21
N LEU A 562 11.29 -5.26 7.95
CA LEU A 562 12.12 -5.62 6.80
C LEU A 562 12.31 -4.44 5.86
N THR A 563 13.48 -4.37 5.24
CA THR A 563 13.76 -3.48 4.10
C THR A 563 13.73 -4.30 2.82
N TYR A 564 13.31 -3.71 1.72
CA TYR A 564 13.25 -4.37 0.41
C TYR A 564 13.24 -3.31 -0.69
N SER A 565 13.66 -3.68 -1.90
CA SER A 565 13.65 -2.77 -3.05
C SER A 565 12.45 -3.01 -3.94
N ASP A 566 12.09 -2.00 -4.73
CA ASP A 566 11.03 -2.11 -5.73
C ASP A 566 11.26 -3.27 -6.72
N THR A 567 12.52 -3.52 -7.10
CA THR A 567 12.89 -4.68 -7.94
C THR A 567 12.51 -6.02 -7.31
N MET A 568 12.68 -6.18 -5.99
CA MET A 568 12.28 -7.41 -5.28
C MET A 568 10.77 -7.58 -5.30
N VAL A 569 10.04 -6.49 -5.03
CA VAL A 569 8.57 -6.42 -5.09
C VAL A 569 8.09 -6.81 -6.48
N GLN A 570 8.59 -6.14 -7.52
CA GLN A 570 8.18 -6.35 -8.90
C GLN A 570 8.43 -7.79 -9.35
N ASN A 571 9.60 -8.36 -9.02
CA ASN A 571 9.92 -9.76 -9.30
C ASN A 571 8.97 -10.73 -8.58
N TYR A 572 8.59 -10.42 -7.33
CA TYR A 572 7.69 -11.26 -6.54
C TYR A 572 6.27 -11.27 -7.12
N ILE A 573 5.65 -10.09 -7.32
CA ILE A 573 4.28 -10.00 -7.82
C ILE A 573 4.17 -10.56 -9.25
N THR A 574 5.20 -10.34 -10.09
CA THR A 574 5.27 -10.95 -11.43
C THR A 574 5.33 -12.48 -11.33
N GLY A 575 6.15 -13.00 -10.43
CA GLY A 575 6.24 -14.44 -10.18
C GLY A 575 4.93 -15.02 -9.65
N LEU A 576 4.23 -14.28 -8.79
CA LEU A 576 2.93 -14.67 -8.24
C LEU A 576 1.86 -14.71 -9.34
N ALA A 577 1.78 -13.68 -10.19
CA ALA A 577 0.88 -13.65 -11.34
C ALA A 577 1.11 -14.82 -12.31
N LEU A 578 2.38 -15.15 -12.62
CA LEU A 578 2.71 -16.36 -13.41
C LEU A 578 2.20 -17.64 -12.73
N ARG A 579 2.39 -17.77 -11.41
CA ARG A 579 1.93 -18.96 -10.67
C ARG A 579 0.41 -19.06 -10.67
N LEU A 580 -0.28 -17.95 -10.38
CA LEU A 580 -1.74 -17.89 -10.32
C LEU A 580 -2.39 -18.13 -11.68
N GLY A 581 -1.78 -17.63 -12.77
CA GLY A 581 -2.30 -17.81 -14.13
C GLY A 581 -2.05 -19.19 -14.73
N LEU A 582 -0.88 -19.81 -14.45
CA LEU A 582 -0.48 -21.06 -15.10
C LEU A 582 -0.69 -22.30 -14.25
N PHE A 583 -0.82 -22.19 -12.93
CA PHE A 583 -1.09 -23.33 -12.02
C PHE A 583 -2.49 -23.29 -11.41
N THR A 584 -3.46 -22.68 -12.09
CA THR A 584 -4.87 -22.68 -11.70
C THR A 584 -5.40 -24.11 -11.54
N ASN A 585 -5.97 -24.41 -10.39
CA ASN A 585 -6.56 -25.71 -10.05
C ASN A 585 -8.08 -25.73 -10.29
N ARG A 586 -8.73 -26.89 -10.14
CA ARG A 586 -10.17 -27.04 -10.37
C ARG A 586 -11.03 -26.11 -9.49
N LYS A 587 -10.65 -25.88 -8.23
CA LYS A 587 -11.34 -24.96 -7.30
C LYS A 587 -11.37 -23.53 -7.86
N LYS A 588 -10.21 -23.02 -8.29
CA LYS A 588 -10.06 -21.71 -8.92
C LYS A 588 -10.77 -21.59 -10.26
N LEU A 589 -10.78 -22.65 -11.08
CA LEU A 589 -11.51 -22.66 -12.35
C LEU A 589 -13.03 -22.60 -12.15
N LYS A 590 -13.56 -23.40 -11.21
CA LYS A 590 -14.97 -23.33 -10.81
C LYS A 590 -15.32 -21.94 -10.29
N PHE A 591 -14.46 -21.35 -9.48
CA PHE A 591 -14.65 -19.99 -8.97
C PHE A 591 -14.72 -18.95 -10.09
N ILE A 592 -13.80 -18.99 -11.08
CA ILE A 592 -13.85 -18.09 -12.25
C ILE A 592 -15.20 -18.20 -12.97
N GLN A 593 -15.72 -19.41 -13.19
CA GLN A 593 -17.02 -19.60 -13.81
C GLN A 593 -18.15 -18.98 -12.98
N LEU A 594 -18.14 -19.15 -11.66
CA LEU A 594 -19.17 -18.62 -10.76
C LEU A 594 -19.19 -17.09 -10.78
N ILE A 595 -18.05 -16.43 -10.58
CA ILE A 595 -17.98 -14.97 -10.58
C ILE A 595 -18.21 -14.36 -11.97
N SER A 596 -17.94 -15.11 -13.04
CA SER A 596 -18.23 -14.66 -14.41
C SER A 596 -19.72 -14.69 -14.73
N LYS A 597 -20.53 -15.51 -14.03
CA LYS A 597 -21.99 -15.54 -14.19
C LYS A 597 -22.68 -14.29 -13.66
N GLY A 598 -22.13 -13.64 -12.63
CA GLY A 598 -22.64 -12.36 -12.13
C GLY A 598 -21.96 -11.14 -12.72
N PHE A 599 -21.12 -11.28 -13.76
CA PHE A 599 -20.46 -10.12 -14.36
C PHE A 599 -21.41 -9.38 -15.30
N TYR A 600 -21.91 -8.23 -14.86
CA TYR A 600 -22.79 -7.35 -15.64
C TYR A 600 -21.95 -6.25 -16.30
N GLN A 601 -22.04 -6.13 -17.63
CA GLN A 601 -21.39 -5.05 -18.38
C GLN A 601 -22.41 -3.92 -18.63
N ASN A 602 -22.25 -2.80 -17.94
CA ASN A 602 -23.10 -1.59 -18.07
C ASN A 602 -23.00 -0.86 -19.42
N VAL A 603 -22.54 -1.51 -20.49
CA VAL A 603 -22.48 -0.89 -21.81
C VAL A 603 -22.95 -1.89 -22.83
N GLY A 604 -24.25 -1.77 -23.11
CA GLY A 604 -24.83 -2.29 -24.31
C GLY A 604 -25.34 -3.72 -24.22
N GLY A 605 -26.65 -3.86 -24.43
CA GLY A 605 -27.35 -5.12 -24.58
C GLY A 605 -27.14 -6.09 -23.44
N ASN A 606 -27.41 -5.69 -22.18
CA ASN A 606 -27.73 -6.52 -21.01
C ASN A 606 -27.29 -8.00 -21.07
N LYS A 607 -26.03 -8.28 -21.37
CA LYS A 607 -25.51 -9.65 -21.49
C LYS A 607 -24.85 -10.04 -20.19
N VAL A 608 -25.52 -10.93 -19.47
CA VAL A 608 -25.00 -11.61 -18.29
C VAL A 608 -24.00 -12.67 -18.74
N GLY A 609 -22.73 -12.51 -18.36
CA GLY A 609 -21.65 -13.45 -18.66
C GLY A 609 -20.86 -13.15 -19.94
N MET A 610 -19.54 -13.35 -19.87
CA MET A 610 -18.64 -13.28 -21.03
C MET A 610 -18.37 -14.68 -21.59
N VAL A 611 -18.98 -14.99 -22.74
CA VAL A 611 -18.50 -16.09 -23.59
C VAL A 611 -17.26 -15.56 -24.33
N TYR A 612 -16.11 -16.19 -24.11
CA TYR A 612 -14.89 -15.85 -24.84
C TYR A 612 -15.08 -16.22 -26.32
N ASP A 613 -15.20 -15.23 -27.20
CA ASP A 613 -15.24 -15.45 -28.63
C ASP A 613 -13.82 -15.47 -29.22
N PRO A 614 -13.33 -16.63 -29.72
CA PRO A 614 -12.02 -16.75 -30.36
C PRO A 614 -11.85 -15.88 -31.61
N SER A 615 -12.94 -15.39 -32.21
CA SER A 615 -12.93 -14.50 -33.39
C SER A 615 -12.36 -13.11 -33.09
N GLN A 616 -12.29 -12.71 -31.81
CA GLN A 616 -11.74 -11.42 -31.36
C GLN A 616 -10.20 -11.39 -31.24
N LEU A 617 -9.51 -12.46 -31.65
CA LEU A 617 -8.05 -12.49 -31.69
C LEU A 617 -7.55 -11.63 -32.86
N SER A 618 -6.97 -10.47 -32.54
CA SER A 618 -6.39 -9.55 -33.54
C SER A 618 -5.14 -10.09 -34.25
N GLN A 619 -4.63 -11.27 -33.86
CA GLN A 619 -3.39 -11.86 -34.36
C GLN A 619 -3.60 -13.30 -34.85
N SER A 620 -2.91 -13.68 -35.93
CA SER A 620 -2.95 -15.05 -36.46
C SER A 620 -2.29 -16.06 -35.52
N LYS A 621 -2.70 -17.33 -35.59
CA LYS A 621 -2.11 -18.42 -34.79
C LYS A 621 -0.60 -18.57 -34.99
N ILE A 622 -0.12 -18.37 -36.22
CA ILE A 622 1.32 -18.45 -36.56
C ILE A 622 2.09 -17.31 -35.89
N GLN A 623 1.54 -16.09 -35.90
CA GLN A 623 2.15 -14.94 -35.23
C GLN A 623 2.23 -15.15 -33.72
N LEU A 624 1.15 -15.64 -33.11
CA LEU A 624 1.14 -15.99 -31.68
C LEU A 624 2.17 -17.06 -31.33
N LEU A 625 2.39 -18.06 -32.19
CA LEU A 625 3.41 -19.08 -31.98
C LEU A 625 4.83 -18.50 -32.06
N LYS A 626 5.12 -17.68 -33.07
CA LYS A 626 6.41 -16.97 -33.19
C LYS A 626 6.67 -16.07 -31.98
N GLU A 627 5.64 -15.33 -31.56
CA GLU A 627 5.71 -14.45 -30.40
C GLU A 627 5.88 -15.24 -29.11
N PHE A 628 5.24 -16.41 -28.97
CA PHE A 628 5.46 -17.29 -27.82
C PHE A 628 6.90 -17.81 -27.78
N ILE A 629 7.48 -18.23 -28.91
CA ILE A 629 8.87 -18.72 -28.94
C ILE A 629 9.87 -17.62 -28.56
N TRP A 630 9.67 -16.40 -29.09
CA TRP A 630 10.62 -15.31 -28.85
C TRP A 630 10.37 -14.58 -27.53
N SER A 631 9.11 -14.27 -27.22
CA SER A 631 8.67 -13.37 -26.15
C SER A 631 7.41 -13.92 -25.47
N PRO A 632 7.51 -15.07 -24.79
CA PRO A 632 6.34 -15.79 -24.24
C PRO A 632 5.57 -14.97 -23.18
N GLU A 633 6.18 -13.98 -22.54
CA GLU A 633 5.50 -13.04 -21.67
C GLU A 633 4.39 -12.24 -22.39
N LYS A 634 4.58 -11.91 -23.67
CA LYS A 634 3.60 -11.13 -24.44
C LYS A 634 2.34 -11.93 -24.75
N THR A 635 2.47 -13.23 -24.88
CA THR A 635 1.35 -14.16 -25.12
C THR A 635 0.69 -14.65 -23.83
N PHE A 636 1.22 -14.29 -22.65
CA PHE A 636 0.72 -14.71 -21.35
C PHE A 636 -0.78 -14.42 -21.15
N ARG A 637 -1.25 -13.26 -21.61
CA ARG A 637 -2.68 -12.86 -21.59
C ARG A 637 -3.63 -13.85 -22.29
N TYR A 638 -3.11 -14.61 -23.24
CA TYR A 638 -3.86 -15.66 -23.94
C TYR A 638 -3.72 -16.99 -23.21
N LEU A 639 -2.51 -17.33 -22.73
CA LEU A 639 -2.24 -18.58 -22.01
C LEU A 639 -3.13 -18.75 -20.78
N VAL A 640 -3.36 -17.67 -20.01
CA VAL A 640 -4.21 -17.70 -18.82
C VAL A 640 -5.67 -18.07 -19.12
N LYS A 641 -6.15 -17.82 -20.35
CA LYS A 641 -7.51 -18.14 -20.79
C LYS A 641 -7.67 -19.58 -21.29
N VAL A 642 -6.57 -20.25 -21.64
CA VAL A 642 -6.62 -21.63 -22.18
C VAL A 642 -7.15 -22.62 -21.15
N LYS A 643 -6.75 -22.52 -19.88
CA LYS A 643 -7.22 -23.44 -18.83
C LYS A 643 -8.72 -23.34 -18.56
N PRO A 644 -9.32 -22.14 -18.38
CA PRO A 644 -10.77 -21.96 -18.34
C PRO A 644 -11.47 -22.62 -19.55
N LEU A 645 -11.02 -22.33 -20.77
CA LEU A 645 -11.60 -22.92 -21.99
C LEU A 645 -11.54 -24.45 -22.03
N LEU A 646 -10.40 -25.04 -21.61
CA LEU A 646 -10.26 -26.50 -21.51
C LEU A 646 -11.17 -27.09 -20.43
N TYR A 647 -11.37 -26.37 -19.32
CA TYR A 647 -12.27 -26.79 -18.25
C TYR A 647 -13.73 -26.80 -18.71
N ASP A 648 -14.16 -25.77 -19.43
CA ASP A 648 -15.50 -25.68 -20.04
C ASP A 648 -15.76 -26.84 -21.01
N LYS A 649 -14.73 -27.20 -21.80
CA LYS A 649 -14.77 -28.34 -22.75
C LYS A 649 -14.58 -29.72 -22.08
N LYS A 650 -14.58 -29.81 -20.74
CA LYS A 650 -14.32 -31.04 -19.97
C LYS A 650 -12.95 -31.70 -20.27
N MET A 651 -11.98 -30.93 -20.81
CA MET A 651 -10.62 -31.34 -21.16
C MET A 651 -9.57 -30.83 -20.16
N ALA A 652 -9.96 -30.65 -18.89
CA ALA A 652 -9.08 -30.10 -17.84
C ALA A 652 -7.77 -30.87 -17.65
N TRP A 653 -7.72 -32.15 -18.02
CA TRP A 653 -6.51 -32.99 -17.96
C TRP A 653 -5.39 -32.46 -18.86
N MET A 654 -5.70 -31.75 -19.95
CA MET A 654 -4.70 -31.11 -20.83
C MET A 654 -4.09 -29.83 -20.23
N GLY A 655 -4.54 -29.42 -19.04
CA GLY A 655 -4.03 -28.23 -18.36
C GLY A 655 -2.53 -28.27 -18.05
N TRP A 656 -1.88 -29.44 -18.06
CA TRP A 656 -0.43 -29.56 -17.84
C TRP A 656 0.39 -28.87 -18.95
N ILE A 657 -0.12 -28.81 -20.18
CA ILE A 657 0.53 -28.12 -21.31
C ILE A 657 0.61 -26.62 -21.03
N VAL A 658 -0.44 -26.05 -20.44
CA VAL A 658 -0.43 -24.64 -20.03
C VAL A 658 0.50 -24.45 -18.84
N SER A 659 0.52 -25.38 -17.88
CA SER A 659 1.43 -25.31 -16.74
C SER A 659 2.91 -25.38 -17.17
N SER A 660 3.26 -26.16 -18.19
CA SER A 660 4.65 -26.30 -18.65
C SER A 660 5.22 -25.01 -19.25
N SER A 661 4.35 -24.15 -19.82
CA SER A 661 4.74 -22.81 -20.31
C SER A 661 5.37 -21.93 -19.23
N TYR A 662 5.10 -22.18 -17.94
CA TYR A 662 5.74 -21.48 -16.83
C TYR A 662 7.27 -21.65 -16.85
N TYR A 663 7.72 -22.89 -17.00
CA TYR A 663 9.15 -23.21 -17.02
C TYR A 663 9.80 -22.64 -18.28
N TYR A 664 9.09 -22.67 -19.41
CA TYR A 664 9.56 -22.09 -20.66
C TYR A 664 9.73 -20.56 -20.55
N ILE A 665 8.73 -19.85 -20.02
CA ILE A 665 8.80 -18.40 -19.78
C ILE A 665 10.00 -18.03 -18.90
N LYS A 666 10.24 -18.80 -17.82
CA LYS A 666 11.38 -18.58 -16.92
C LYS A 666 12.71 -18.87 -17.60
N PHE A 667 12.80 -19.96 -18.35
CA PHE A 667 13.99 -20.34 -19.11
C PHE A 667 14.32 -19.31 -20.19
N ASN A 668 13.33 -18.87 -20.98
CA ASN A 668 13.48 -17.85 -22.00
C ASN A 668 14.03 -16.54 -21.40
N ARG A 669 13.43 -16.04 -20.31
CA ARG A 669 13.93 -14.83 -19.61
C ARG A 669 15.35 -15.00 -19.10
N TYR A 670 15.68 -16.15 -18.51
CA TYR A 670 17.03 -16.44 -18.03
C TYR A 670 18.04 -16.47 -19.18
N MET A 671 17.76 -17.19 -20.26
CA MET A 671 18.62 -17.26 -21.44
C MET A 671 18.84 -15.88 -22.07
N LYS A 672 17.77 -15.09 -22.26
CA LYS A 672 17.88 -13.71 -22.77
C LYS A 672 18.78 -12.85 -21.90
N SER A 673 18.62 -12.89 -20.57
CA SER A 673 19.44 -12.11 -19.64
C SER A 673 20.94 -12.46 -19.68
N ARG A 674 21.29 -13.69 -20.12
CA ARG A 674 22.69 -14.12 -20.27
C ARG A 674 23.26 -13.91 -21.66
N MET A 675 22.44 -14.02 -22.70
CA MET A 675 22.88 -13.87 -24.09
C MET A 675 22.92 -12.40 -24.53
N PHE A 676 22.00 -11.57 -24.01
CA PHE A 676 21.84 -10.17 -24.41
C PHE A 676 22.23 -9.21 -23.28
N THR A 677 23.45 -9.33 -22.76
CA THR A 677 23.95 -8.56 -21.61
C THR A 677 24.10 -7.06 -21.85
N LYS A 678 24.05 -6.62 -23.12
CA LYS A 678 24.14 -5.20 -23.49
C LYS A 678 22.78 -4.49 -23.49
N ASP A 679 21.69 -5.19 -23.16
CA ASP A 679 20.31 -4.65 -23.17
C ASP A 679 19.91 -3.97 -24.50
N LEU A 680 20.54 -4.36 -25.61
CA LEU A 680 20.28 -3.80 -26.94
C LEU A 680 19.08 -4.45 -27.65
N ILE A 681 18.55 -5.54 -27.10
CA ILE A 681 17.46 -6.32 -27.68
C ILE A 681 16.42 -6.50 -26.57
N SER A 682 15.27 -5.83 -26.73
CA SER A 682 14.11 -5.92 -25.83
C SER A 682 13.21 -7.10 -26.16
#